data_AF-A0AAW6GF69-F1
#
_entry.id   AF-A0AAW6GF69-F1
#
_cell.length_a   1.000
_cell.length_b   1.000
_cell.length_c   1.000
_cell.angle_alpha   90.00
_cell.angle_beta   90.00
_cell.angle_gamma   90.00
#
_symmetry.space_group_name_H-M   'P 1'
#
loop_
_entity.id
_entity.type
_entity.pdbx_description
1 polymer ?
#
loop_
_entity_poly.entity_id
_entity_poly.type
_entity_poly.pdbx_seq_one_letter_code
_entity_poly.pdbx_strand_id
1 'polypeptide(L)'
;MELKIYNRSGELKLTVSTSSSSTWNQELMKEYSVSVSFTHPSYVMLDVEDYVLLEGVKFSIKKEYKPRQKDTQTYSYSVKFYAPIHDAEQVKYLHLTDGAYNPQFSLDGGPREHLQKWVENMNRIYGREVWSIGDVVVADNRTIEYNNVTCWDAATMIAEAFGTEWWTDGFTFNLSRCEHGEPVELGYMRGLTSLAQSENSDSVKFFTRLIPLGSTKNIDPSRYGFSRLQLPDRSKYVDRNTNYGLYEHVEEDAFAGIFPHYTGTVTAVRSEEKAGDDGNKFTVYYFKDSGMQFDPNGNEIAGLVKHVSFQTGNLAGRDFEANYDSKTGEWEIINTYPDDKTQIPGGSLIPAVGNEYIAWNFRMPVEYETQAELDYKAAVDDYLARYSEDVSKYGGDTDYIYIDRNRIPLLPGQRVRLLSDKYFSASGGTRDTRMTKVVRKLDNLSIATIECTDQVGKGWKSRVDSSLTDLKYILDKQREQLSLDILKSWDGRPATDYMVMSALRVLKEIAQKALSKTGNDRTEYSLEVGGSLTVDDILHAAKAVKFGEFLTGISGGYIDKDGKMEMEEGIFRKRVFVPEIAYNRVTYFKGRMCASPGGGCTVKEWTDNGDGSYTITPDLTDADGLSQFVDDILTTYFVTKNAEDKLQGFEEMKFRVTSADYTAKTFVMTPKPGTDWKPGESMVLAQTGNFTDEDRQTYILIDTVNGNNCITFFDHANTWDPEPAQEMSWIGKKKGRTVHGIPADNYSAVFRHVIMSGKIFQVDDITGEAFRV
;
A
#
# COMPACT_ATOMS: atom_id res chain seq x y z
N MET A 1 3.36 -30.49 25.43
CA MET A 1 3.86 -31.69 24.73
C MET A 1 5.26 -31.41 24.19
N GLU A 2 6.09 -32.45 24.08
CA GLU A 2 7.37 -32.37 23.36
C GLU A 2 7.18 -32.88 21.92
N LEU A 3 7.56 -32.08 20.93
CA LEU A 3 7.51 -32.44 19.51
C LEU A 3 8.92 -32.61 18.96
N LYS A 4 9.10 -33.65 18.16
CA LYS A 4 10.34 -33.95 17.44
C LYS A 4 10.18 -33.56 15.97
N ILE A 5 11.03 -32.65 15.50
CA ILE A 5 11.09 -32.20 14.12
C ILE A 5 12.22 -32.96 13.41
N TYR A 6 11.87 -33.65 12.34
CA TYR A 6 12.79 -34.46 11.54
C TYR A 6 13.01 -33.81 10.18
N ASN A 7 14.18 -34.03 9.58
CA ASN A 7 14.43 -33.68 8.19
C ASN A 7 13.76 -34.67 7.23
N ARG A 8 13.77 -34.36 5.92
CA ARG A 8 13.22 -35.24 4.88
C ARG A 8 13.81 -36.67 4.89
N SER A 9 15.07 -36.83 5.29
CA SER A 9 15.77 -38.12 5.39
C SER A 9 15.41 -38.91 6.66
N GLY A 10 14.64 -38.33 7.59
CA GLY A 10 14.23 -38.96 8.85
C GLY A 10 15.17 -38.72 10.03
N GLU A 11 16.15 -37.83 9.90
CA GLU A 11 17.06 -37.47 10.99
C GLU A 11 16.45 -36.38 11.88
N LEU A 12 16.61 -36.52 13.20
CA LEU A 12 16.09 -35.55 14.17
C LEU A 12 16.87 -34.22 14.07
N LYS A 13 16.18 -33.12 13.74
CA LYS A 13 16.75 -31.76 13.72
C LYS A 13 16.57 -31.04 15.05
N LEU A 14 15.38 -31.14 15.63
CA LEU A 14 15.00 -30.34 16.78
C LEU A 14 14.00 -31.07 17.67
N THR A 15 14.14 -30.88 18.97
CA THR A 15 13.14 -31.27 19.97
C THR A 15 12.61 -30.01 20.63
N VAL A 16 11.30 -29.79 20.58
CA VAL A 16 10.68 -28.54 21.02
C VAL A 16 9.55 -28.79 21.99
N SER A 17 9.47 -27.96 23.02
CA SER A 17 8.29 -27.88 23.87
C SER A 17 7.28 -26.95 23.22
N THR A 18 6.07 -27.46 22.98
CA THR A 18 4.97 -26.67 22.42
C THR A 18 4.51 -25.60 23.40
N SER A 19 4.25 -24.38 22.92
CA SER A 19 3.52 -23.37 23.71
C SER A 19 2.01 -23.69 23.78
N SER A 20 1.30 -22.99 24.67
CA SER A 20 -0.18 -23.02 24.75
C SER A 20 -0.88 -22.43 23.50
N SER A 21 -0.13 -21.80 22.60
CA SER A 21 -0.63 -21.33 21.30
C SER A 21 -0.50 -22.37 20.20
N SER A 22 0.15 -23.51 20.45
CA SER A 22 0.34 -24.56 19.44
C SER A 22 -0.92 -25.41 19.30
N THR A 23 -1.36 -25.65 18.07
CA THR A 23 -2.64 -26.30 17.75
C THR A 23 -2.50 -27.41 16.72
N TRP A 24 -3.42 -28.37 16.81
CA TRP A 24 -3.71 -29.35 15.76
C TRP A 24 -5.06 -29.00 15.14
N ASN A 25 -5.06 -28.59 13.88
CA ASN A 25 -6.20 -28.04 13.18
C ASN A 25 -6.73 -29.06 12.16
N GLN A 26 -8.02 -29.35 12.24
CA GLN A 26 -8.74 -30.18 11.28
C GLN A 26 -10.03 -29.46 10.90
N GLU A 27 -10.23 -29.19 9.62
CA GLU A 27 -11.44 -28.60 9.05
C GLU A 27 -11.72 -29.27 7.69
N LEU A 28 -12.91 -29.85 7.53
CA LEU A 28 -13.27 -30.59 6.33
C LEU A 28 -13.07 -29.75 5.06
N MET A 29 -12.54 -30.40 4.02
CA MET A 29 -12.29 -29.83 2.69
C MET A 29 -11.41 -28.55 2.66
N LYS A 30 -10.66 -28.28 3.74
CA LYS A 30 -10.00 -26.98 3.92
C LYS A 30 -8.62 -27.07 4.54
N GLU A 31 -8.51 -27.66 5.73
CA GLU A 31 -7.26 -27.65 6.47
C GLU A 31 -7.07 -28.90 7.32
N TYR A 32 -5.87 -29.48 7.23
CA TYR A 32 -5.38 -30.50 8.14
C TYR A 32 -3.90 -30.23 8.46
N SER A 33 -3.65 -29.57 9.60
CA SER A 33 -2.33 -29.01 9.91
C SER A 33 -1.98 -29.04 11.39
N VAL A 34 -0.69 -28.95 11.70
CA VAL A 34 -0.17 -28.69 13.05
C VAL A 34 0.55 -27.35 13.02
N SER A 35 0.08 -26.40 13.84
CA SER A 35 0.71 -25.08 14.02
C SER A 35 1.48 -25.07 15.34
N VAL A 36 2.79 -24.85 15.29
CA VAL A 36 3.67 -24.93 16.46
C VAL A 36 4.36 -23.59 16.68
N SER A 37 4.32 -23.11 17.92
CA SER A 37 5.10 -21.94 18.34
C SER A 37 6.03 -22.30 19.50
N PHE A 38 7.28 -21.87 19.41
CA PHE A 38 8.30 -22.12 20.44
C PHE A 38 9.46 -21.12 20.31
N THR A 39 10.35 -21.10 21.30
CA THR A 39 11.62 -20.36 21.24
C THR A 39 12.81 -21.31 21.35
N HIS A 40 13.90 -20.99 20.69
CA HIS A 40 15.12 -21.80 20.72
C HIS A 40 16.37 -20.90 20.80
N PRO A 41 17.42 -21.27 21.56
CA PRO A 41 18.59 -20.42 21.75
C PRO A 41 19.49 -20.29 20.52
N SER A 42 19.37 -21.23 19.56
CA SER A 42 20.15 -21.25 18.33
C SER A 42 19.27 -21.12 17.10
N TYR A 43 19.81 -20.48 16.06
CA TYR A 43 19.20 -20.45 14.74
C TYR A 43 19.25 -21.84 14.13
N VAL A 44 18.09 -22.44 13.90
CA VAL A 44 17.93 -23.73 13.23
C VAL A 44 17.02 -23.49 12.04
N MET A 45 17.58 -23.67 10.84
CA MET A 45 16.81 -23.57 9.61
C MET A 45 15.85 -24.76 9.52
N LEU A 46 14.59 -24.51 9.19
CA LEU A 46 13.61 -25.55 8.88
C LEU A 46 13.33 -25.53 7.39
N ASP A 47 13.56 -26.66 6.74
CA ASP A 47 13.52 -26.82 5.31
C ASP A 47 12.15 -27.33 4.85
N VAL A 48 11.85 -27.17 3.56
CA VAL A 48 10.67 -27.80 2.96
C VAL A 48 10.79 -29.32 3.10
N GLU A 49 9.69 -29.98 3.46
CA GLU A 49 9.60 -31.41 3.82
C GLU A 49 10.21 -31.83 5.16
N ASP A 50 10.74 -30.90 5.97
CA ASP A 50 10.91 -31.17 7.40
C ASP A 50 9.53 -31.43 8.01
N TYR A 51 9.45 -32.37 8.96
CA TYR A 51 8.17 -32.89 9.41
C TYR A 51 8.11 -33.19 10.90
N VAL A 52 6.88 -33.26 11.40
CA VAL A 52 6.53 -33.79 12.73
C VAL A 52 5.60 -34.99 12.57
N LEU A 53 5.65 -35.92 13.53
CA LEU A 53 4.71 -37.03 13.65
C LEU A 53 3.77 -36.73 14.81
N LEU A 54 2.46 -36.77 14.56
CA LEU A 54 1.43 -36.60 15.58
C LEU A 54 0.32 -37.63 15.33
N GLU A 55 0.03 -38.46 16.33
CA GLU A 55 -0.99 -39.53 16.25
C GLU A 55 -0.88 -40.40 14.98
N GLY A 56 0.35 -40.78 14.60
CA GLY A 56 0.61 -41.60 13.41
C GLY A 56 0.58 -40.87 12.07
N VAL A 57 0.24 -39.58 12.04
CA VAL A 57 0.19 -38.77 10.82
C VAL A 57 1.47 -37.94 10.69
N LYS A 58 2.04 -37.93 9.48
CA LYS A 58 3.20 -37.11 9.10
C LYS A 58 2.76 -35.75 8.59
N PHE A 59 3.11 -34.69 9.31
CA PHE A 59 2.87 -33.31 8.91
C PHE A 59 4.17 -32.65 8.44
N SER A 60 4.24 -32.20 7.18
CA SER A 60 5.43 -31.63 6.57
C SER A 60 5.32 -30.11 6.36
N ILE A 61 6.45 -29.40 6.40
CA ILE A 61 6.55 -27.99 5.98
C ILE A 61 6.46 -27.91 4.45
N LYS A 62 5.60 -27.03 3.93
CA LYS A 62 5.35 -26.88 2.48
C LYS A 62 5.98 -25.64 1.83
N LYS A 63 6.52 -24.72 2.63
CA LYS A 63 7.19 -23.48 2.18
C LYS A 63 8.40 -23.21 3.07
N GLU A 64 9.46 -22.60 2.52
CA GLU A 64 10.68 -22.27 3.26
C GLU A 64 10.36 -21.47 4.53
N TYR A 65 10.96 -21.86 5.66
CA TYR A 65 10.72 -21.23 6.96
C TYR A 65 11.99 -20.62 7.55
N LYS A 66 11.90 -19.36 7.99
CA LYS A 66 12.97 -18.66 8.71
C LYS A 66 12.48 -18.15 10.06
N PRO A 67 13.12 -18.54 11.18
CA PRO A 67 12.73 -18.08 12.50
C PRO A 67 13.05 -16.60 12.69
N ARG A 68 12.26 -15.92 13.52
CA ARG A 68 12.49 -14.52 13.88
C ARG A 68 13.50 -14.45 15.01
N GLN A 69 14.63 -13.79 14.79
CA GLN A 69 15.56 -13.45 15.86
C GLN A 69 14.90 -12.46 16.83
N LYS A 70 14.83 -12.82 18.11
CA LYS A 70 14.22 -12.00 19.16
C LYS A 70 15.28 -11.13 19.85
N ASP A 71 16.44 -11.72 20.11
CA ASP A 71 17.61 -11.07 20.72
C ASP A 71 18.89 -11.82 20.33
N THR A 72 20.04 -11.51 20.96
CA THR A 72 21.33 -12.13 20.66
C THR A 72 21.41 -13.61 21.06
N GLN A 73 20.46 -14.11 21.85
CA GLN A 73 20.49 -15.47 22.41
C GLN A 73 19.21 -16.27 22.11
N THR A 74 18.21 -15.69 21.45
CA THR A 74 16.89 -16.31 21.33
C THR A 74 16.28 -16.09 19.95
N TYR A 75 15.77 -17.17 19.36
CA TYR A 75 14.97 -17.18 18.14
C TYR A 75 13.56 -17.66 18.44
N SER A 76 12.57 -17.03 17.81
CA SER A 76 11.16 -17.36 17.93
C SER A 76 10.64 -18.03 16.66
N TYR A 77 9.90 -19.12 16.85
CA TYR A 77 9.35 -19.96 15.80
C TYR A 77 7.83 -19.93 15.87
N SER A 78 7.20 -19.86 14.70
CA SER A 78 5.77 -19.99 14.46
C SER A 78 5.61 -20.68 13.11
N VAL A 79 5.56 -22.01 13.14
CA VAL A 79 5.71 -22.90 11.98
C VAL A 79 4.42 -23.67 11.79
N LYS A 80 4.04 -23.90 10.53
CA LYS A 80 2.87 -24.71 10.19
C LYS A 80 3.31 -25.92 9.37
N PHE A 81 2.91 -27.10 9.83
CA PHE A 81 3.14 -28.39 9.20
C PHE A 81 1.81 -28.93 8.67
N TYR A 82 1.79 -29.47 7.46
CA TYR A 82 0.57 -29.87 6.76
C TYR A 82 0.52 -31.38 6.55
N ALA A 83 -0.67 -31.97 6.71
CA ALA A 83 -0.92 -33.39 6.45
C ALA A 83 -0.73 -33.73 4.96
N PRO A 84 -0.58 -35.02 4.59
CA PRO A 84 -0.25 -35.43 3.22
C PRO A 84 -1.25 -34.97 2.16
N ILE A 85 -2.55 -34.81 2.50
CA ILE A 85 -3.57 -34.30 1.56
C ILE A 85 -3.23 -32.93 0.98
N HIS A 86 -2.49 -32.10 1.73
CA HIS A 86 -2.05 -30.78 1.25
C HIS A 86 -1.01 -30.84 0.12
N ASP A 87 -0.45 -32.01 -0.20
CA ASP A 87 0.36 -32.19 -1.41
C ASP A 87 -0.46 -31.92 -2.68
N ALA A 88 -1.77 -32.21 -2.64
CA ALA A 88 -2.66 -32.02 -3.77
C ALA A 88 -2.73 -30.56 -4.24
N GLU A 89 -2.32 -29.59 -3.41
CA GLU A 89 -2.22 -28.17 -3.76
C GLU A 89 -1.04 -27.87 -4.70
N GLN A 90 -0.04 -28.73 -4.72
CA GLN A 90 1.16 -28.59 -5.53
C GLN A 90 1.16 -29.56 -6.72
N VAL A 91 0.25 -30.54 -6.74
CA VAL A 91 0.11 -31.50 -7.84
C VAL A 91 -0.89 -30.98 -8.86
N LYS A 92 -0.46 -30.78 -10.11
CA LYS A 92 -1.38 -30.48 -11.22
C LYS A 92 -2.23 -31.69 -11.59
N TYR A 93 -3.52 -31.44 -11.79
CA TYR A 93 -4.46 -32.45 -12.25
C TYR A 93 -4.42 -32.51 -13.78
N LEU A 94 -3.84 -33.59 -14.33
CA LEU A 94 -3.51 -33.72 -15.74
C LEU A 94 -4.23 -34.91 -16.35
N HIS A 95 -4.62 -34.80 -17.62
CA HIS A 95 -4.93 -35.95 -18.45
C HIS A 95 -3.62 -36.62 -18.89
N LEU A 96 -3.48 -37.90 -18.56
CA LEU A 96 -2.29 -38.70 -18.76
C LEU A 96 -2.54 -39.65 -19.94
N THR A 97 -2.20 -39.24 -21.17
CA THR A 97 -2.37 -40.06 -22.37
C THR A 97 -1.04 -40.20 -23.08
N ASP A 98 -0.57 -41.43 -23.32
CA ASP A 98 0.58 -41.75 -24.18
C ASP A 98 1.82 -40.86 -23.98
N GLY A 99 2.13 -40.51 -22.72
CA GLY A 99 3.28 -39.68 -22.36
C GLY A 99 3.08 -38.17 -22.54
N ALA A 100 1.92 -37.71 -23.01
CA ALA A 100 1.51 -36.32 -23.03
C ALA A 100 0.87 -35.90 -21.70
N TYR A 101 1.25 -34.72 -21.23
CA TYR A 101 0.67 -34.07 -20.06
C TYR A 101 -0.26 -32.96 -20.52
N ASN A 102 -1.57 -33.21 -20.47
CA ASN A 102 -2.55 -32.19 -20.82
C ASN A 102 -3.22 -31.58 -19.57
N PRO A 103 -2.94 -30.30 -19.24
CA PRO A 103 -3.58 -29.61 -18.12
C PRO A 103 -4.99 -29.08 -18.42
N GLN A 104 -5.48 -29.22 -19.66
CA GLN A 104 -6.79 -28.75 -20.11
C GLN A 104 -7.56 -29.90 -20.77
N PHE A 105 -8.59 -30.40 -20.10
CA PHE A 105 -9.37 -31.51 -20.60
C PHE A 105 -10.77 -31.54 -19.98
N SER A 106 -11.70 -32.09 -20.73
CA SER A 106 -13.02 -32.49 -20.26
C SER A 106 -12.98 -33.95 -19.82
N LEU A 107 -13.65 -34.27 -18.72
CA LEU A 107 -13.91 -35.66 -18.34
C LEU A 107 -15.40 -35.82 -18.06
N ASP A 108 -16.05 -36.65 -18.87
CA ASP A 108 -17.39 -37.16 -18.59
C ASP A 108 -17.25 -38.53 -17.94
N GLY A 109 -17.81 -38.67 -16.74
CA GLY A 109 -17.66 -39.89 -15.95
C GLY A 109 -18.33 -39.80 -14.58
N GLY A 110 -18.42 -40.95 -13.92
CA GLY A 110 -19.03 -41.07 -12.59
C GLY A 110 -18.07 -40.64 -11.46
N PRO A 111 -18.56 -40.46 -10.22
CA PRO A 111 -17.74 -40.00 -9.09
C PRO A 111 -16.46 -40.81 -8.87
N ARG A 112 -16.54 -42.14 -9.04
CA ARG A 112 -15.42 -43.06 -8.88
C ARG A 112 -14.37 -42.93 -9.98
N GLU A 113 -14.77 -42.65 -11.21
CA GLU A 113 -13.85 -42.49 -12.35
C GLU A 113 -13.04 -41.19 -12.22
N HIS A 114 -13.72 -40.11 -11.84
CA HIS A 114 -13.07 -38.84 -11.50
C HIS A 114 -12.05 -39.01 -10.38
N LEU A 115 -12.42 -39.73 -9.31
CA LEU A 115 -11.53 -39.97 -8.18
C LEU A 115 -10.36 -40.92 -8.51
N GLN A 116 -10.58 -41.92 -9.36
CA GLN A 116 -9.52 -42.81 -9.86
C GLN A 116 -8.41 -42.02 -10.54
N LYS A 117 -8.80 -41.09 -11.42
CA LYS A 117 -7.86 -40.22 -12.10
C LYS A 117 -7.16 -39.23 -11.15
N TRP A 118 -7.81 -38.81 -10.07
CA TRP A 118 -7.20 -38.02 -9.00
C TRP A 118 -6.10 -38.81 -8.29
N VAL A 119 -6.39 -40.06 -7.90
CA VAL A 119 -5.42 -40.96 -7.24
C VAL A 119 -4.20 -41.22 -8.13
N GLU A 120 -4.41 -41.44 -9.43
CA GLU A 120 -3.32 -41.59 -10.41
C GLU A 120 -2.41 -40.36 -10.46
N ASN A 121 -3.00 -39.16 -10.49
CA ASN A 121 -2.23 -37.92 -10.52
C ASN A 121 -1.41 -37.71 -9.25
N MET A 122 -1.96 -38.07 -8.09
CA MET A 122 -1.24 -38.01 -6.82
C MET A 122 -0.10 -39.05 -6.78
N ASN A 123 -0.39 -40.30 -7.11
CA ASN A 123 0.61 -41.39 -7.10
C ASN A 123 1.75 -41.17 -8.10
N ARG A 124 1.48 -40.48 -9.22
CA ARG A 124 2.51 -40.05 -10.18
C ARG A 124 3.63 -39.23 -9.52
N ILE A 125 3.31 -38.31 -8.62
CA ILE A 125 4.31 -37.46 -7.95
C ILE A 125 5.05 -38.23 -6.86
N TYR A 126 4.39 -39.22 -6.24
CA TYR A 126 5.02 -40.12 -5.29
C TYR A 126 5.93 -41.17 -5.96
N GLY A 127 5.76 -41.43 -7.27
CA GLY A 127 6.51 -42.43 -8.03
C GLY A 127 6.18 -43.89 -7.65
N ARG A 128 5.14 -44.09 -6.84
CA ARG A 128 4.62 -45.38 -6.38
C ARG A 128 3.17 -45.22 -5.94
N GLU A 129 2.45 -46.33 -5.81
CA GLU A 129 1.11 -46.33 -5.24
C GLU A 129 1.17 -46.02 -3.74
N VAL A 130 0.59 -44.90 -3.34
CA VAL A 130 0.48 -44.45 -1.94
C VAL A 130 -0.96 -44.12 -1.62
N TRP A 131 -1.59 -43.31 -2.47
CA TRP A 131 -3.00 -42.95 -2.39
C TRP A 131 -3.90 -44.06 -2.92
N SER A 132 -5.05 -44.25 -2.28
CA SER A 132 -6.08 -45.21 -2.68
C SER A 132 -7.49 -44.61 -2.57
N ILE A 133 -8.45 -45.21 -3.28
CA ILE A 133 -9.86 -44.82 -3.23
C ILE A 133 -10.54 -45.50 -2.04
N GLY A 134 -11.24 -44.72 -1.22
CA GLY A 134 -12.11 -45.19 -0.15
C GLY A 134 -13.58 -45.21 -0.55
N ASP A 135 -14.43 -44.66 0.34
CA ASP A 135 -15.87 -44.55 0.15
C ASP A 135 -16.21 -43.50 -0.91
N VAL A 136 -17.13 -43.83 -1.82
CA VAL A 136 -17.52 -42.99 -2.96
C VAL A 136 -19.01 -43.15 -3.23
N VAL A 137 -19.73 -42.04 -3.34
CA VAL A 137 -21.15 -42.08 -3.69
C VAL A 137 -21.38 -42.67 -5.08
N VAL A 138 -22.56 -43.26 -5.28
CA VAL A 138 -23.04 -43.65 -6.62
C VAL A 138 -23.93 -42.52 -7.15
N ALA A 139 -23.55 -41.95 -8.29
CA ALA A 139 -24.30 -40.91 -8.98
C ALA A 139 -24.06 -41.02 -10.50
N ASP A 140 -24.99 -40.46 -11.28
CA ASP A 140 -24.89 -40.41 -12.74
C ASP A 140 -23.64 -39.65 -13.19
N ASN A 141 -23.18 -39.95 -14.41
CA ASN A 141 -22.03 -39.27 -15.00
C ASN A 141 -22.25 -37.76 -15.10
N ARG A 142 -21.18 -37.01 -14.85
CA ARG A 142 -21.14 -35.56 -15.08
C ARG A 142 -19.88 -35.19 -15.82
N THR A 143 -20.04 -34.35 -16.84
CA THR A 143 -18.93 -33.68 -17.52
C THR A 143 -18.37 -32.57 -16.64
N ILE A 144 -17.08 -32.66 -16.32
CA ILE A 144 -16.34 -31.61 -15.61
C ILE A 144 -15.19 -31.13 -16.49
N GLU A 145 -15.16 -29.83 -16.75
CA GLU A 145 -14.10 -29.17 -17.50
C GLU A 145 -12.95 -28.76 -16.56
N TYR A 146 -11.79 -29.40 -16.72
CA TYR A 146 -10.60 -29.10 -15.93
C TYR A 146 -9.65 -28.22 -16.73
N ASN A 147 -9.39 -27.01 -16.23
CA ASN A 147 -8.50 -26.06 -16.88
C ASN A 147 -7.40 -25.58 -15.92
N ASN A 148 -6.21 -26.17 -16.04
CA ASN A 148 -5.00 -25.81 -15.28
C ASN A 148 -5.18 -25.87 -13.74
N VAL A 149 -6.04 -26.76 -13.27
CA VAL A 149 -6.37 -26.89 -11.85
C VAL A 149 -5.38 -27.80 -11.10
N THR A 150 -5.26 -27.62 -9.80
CA THR A 150 -4.51 -28.55 -8.93
C THR A 150 -5.37 -29.77 -8.59
N CYS A 151 -4.78 -30.83 -8.06
CA CYS A 151 -5.54 -31.97 -7.54
C CYS A 151 -6.43 -31.54 -6.37
N TRP A 152 -6.02 -30.55 -5.58
CA TRP A 152 -6.86 -29.97 -4.53
C TRP A 152 -8.12 -29.28 -5.09
N ASP A 153 -7.95 -28.47 -6.13
CA ASP A 153 -9.06 -27.80 -6.81
C ASP A 153 -9.97 -28.83 -7.48
N ALA A 154 -9.39 -29.82 -8.17
CA ALA A 154 -10.13 -30.89 -8.80
C ALA A 154 -10.98 -31.69 -7.80
N ALA A 155 -10.43 -32.03 -6.63
CA ALA A 155 -11.19 -32.68 -5.55
C ALA A 155 -12.43 -31.87 -5.15
N THR A 156 -12.29 -30.55 -5.05
CA THR A 156 -13.40 -29.64 -4.72
C THR A 156 -14.42 -29.56 -5.86
N MET A 157 -13.97 -29.45 -7.11
CA MET A 157 -14.83 -29.44 -8.29
C MET A 157 -15.63 -30.75 -8.43
N ILE A 158 -14.99 -31.90 -8.17
CA ILE A 158 -15.64 -33.21 -8.20
C ILE A 158 -16.72 -33.27 -7.11
N ALA A 159 -16.37 -32.91 -5.87
CA ALA A 159 -17.34 -32.90 -4.77
C ALA A 159 -18.52 -31.97 -5.04
N GLU A 160 -18.28 -30.78 -5.60
CA GLU A 160 -19.34 -29.86 -6.00
C GLU A 160 -20.21 -30.41 -7.14
N ALA A 161 -19.58 -30.99 -8.15
CA ALA A 161 -20.29 -31.59 -9.28
C ALA A 161 -21.21 -32.70 -8.81
N PHE A 162 -20.84 -33.51 -7.81
CA PHE A 162 -21.67 -34.62 -7.33
C PHE A 162 -22.47 -34.31 -6.06
N GLY A 163 -22.40 -33.09 -5.52
CA GLY A 163 -23.07 -32.70 -4.28
C GLY A 163 -22.57 -33.49 -3.06
N THR A 164 -21.29 -33.83 -3.03
CA THR A 164 -20.65 -34.60 -1.96
C THR A 164 -19.66 -33.75 -1.16
N GLU A 165 -19.02 -34.37 -0.17
CA GLU A 165 -17.79 -33.87 0.42
C GLU A 165 -16.60 -34.71 -0.06
N TRP A 166 -15.39 -34.21 0.22
CA TRP A 166 -14.20 -35.03 0.19
C TRP A 166 -13.49 -34.98 1.54
N TRP A 167 -12.96 -36.12 1.96
CA TRP A 167 -12.23 -36.28 3.21
C TRP A 167 -11.21 -37.41 3.08
N THR A 168 -10.18 -37.37 3.93
CA THR A 168 -9.09 -38.34 3.86
C THR A 168 -8.89 -39.04 5.19
N ASP A 169 -8.69 -40.35 5.14
CA ASP A 169 -8.14 -41.13 6.24
C ASP A 169 -6.72 -41.57 5.86
N GLY A 170 -5.72 -40.83 6.35
CA GLY A 170 -4.34 -40.98 5.92
C GLY A 170 -4.19 -40.76 4.41
N PHE A 171 -3.86 -41.83 3.67
CA PHE A 171 -3.69 -41.86 2.22
C PHE A 171 -4.89 -42.47 1.48
N THR A 172 -6.02 -42.62 2.16
CA THR A 172 -7.29 -43.06 1.55
C THR A 172 -8.15 -41.84 1.30
N PHE A 173 -8.52 -41.60 0.05
CA PHE A 173 -9.38 -40.49 -0.34
C PHE A 173 -10.82 -40.96 -0.48
N ASN A 174 -11.74 -40.29 0.20
CA ASN A 174 -13.17 -40.58 0.19
C ASN A 174 -13.93 -39.42 -0.44
N LEU A 175 -14.94 -39.75 -1.24
CA LEU A 175 -15.83 -38.81 -1.92
C LEU A 175 -17.28 -39.12 -1.51
N SER A 176 -17.58 -38.80 -0.27
CA SER A 176 -18.86 -39.02 0.40
C SER A 176 -19.00 -38.05 1.57
N ARG A 177 -20.18 -38.00 2.18
CA ARG A 177 -20.40 -37.24 3.42
C ARG A 177 -19.51 -37.83 4.53
N CYS A 178 -18.64 -37.00 5.13
CA CYS A 178 -17.74 -37.41 6.21
C CYS A 178 -18.51 -37.58 7.53
N GLU A 179 -18.95 -38.80 7.86
CA GLU A 179 -19.74 -39.03 9.08
C GLU A 179 -19.32 -40.33 9.77
N HIS A 180 -19.12 -40.26 11.10
CA HIS A 180 -18.53 -41.34 11.90
C HIS A 180 -19.19 -41.48 13.27
N GLY A 181 -19.21 -42.72 13.76
CA GLY A 181 -19.53 -43.07 15.14
C GLY A 181 -20.99 -42.92 15.53
N GLU A 182 -21.30 -43.25 16.77
CA GLU A 182 -22.59 -42.94 17.39
C GLU A 182 -22.64 -41.46 17.82
N PRO A 183 -23.83 -40.83 17.86
CA PRO A 183 -23.96 -39.44 18.30
C PRO A 183 -23.48 -39.26 19.75
N VAL A 184 -22.53 -38.34 19.96
CA VAL A 184 -22.11 -37.93 21.30
C VAL A 184 -22.87 -36.69 21.76
N GLU A 185 -23.29 -36.67 23.02
CA GLU A 185 -24.00 -35.51 23.58
C GLU A 185 -23.02 -34.43 24.03
N LEU A 186 -23.17 -33.22 23.48
CA LEU A 186 -22.38 -32.05 23.83
C LEU A 186 -23.27 -30.81 24.03
N GLY A 187 -22.98 -30.01 25.05
CA GLY A 187 -23.68 -28.76 25.31
C GLY A 187 -22.97 -27.93 26.38
N TYR A 188 -23.46 -26.71 26.62
CA TYR A 188 -22.91 -25.88 27.70
C TYR A 188 -23.04 -26.60 29.04
N MET A 189 -21.93 -26.75 29.77
CA MET A 189 -21.79 -27.57 31.00
C MET A 189 -22.03 -29.07 30.81
N ARG A 190 -22.07 -29.56 29.57
CA ARG A 190 -22.13 -30.98 29.19
C ARG A 190 -21.12 -31.27 28.08
N GLY A 191 -19.84 -31.14 28.41
CA GLY A 191 -18.74 -31.34 27.45
C GLY A 191 -18.26 -30.09 26.72
N LEU A 192 -19.01 -28.98 26.78
CA LEU A 192 -18.56 -27.68 26.30
C LEU A 192 -18.57 -26.64 27.43
N THR A 193 -17.54 -25.79 27.46
CA THR A 193 -17.44 -24.62 28.34
C THR A 193 -18.09 -23.38 27.74
N SER A 194 -18.38 -23.40 26.43
CA SER A 194 -19.13 -22.37 25.72
C SER A 194 -19.94 -23.02 24.58
N LEU A 195 -21.06 -22.40 24.21
CA LEU A 195 -21.81 -22.76 23.01
C LEU A 195 -22.21 -21.46 22.31
N ALA A 196 -21.75 -21.30 21.08
CA ALA A 196 -22.00 -20.14 20.25
C ALA A 196 -22.54 -20.59 18.89
N GLN A 197 -23.39 -19.74 18.32
CA GLN A 197 -23.82 -19.82 16.93
C GLN A 197 -22.96 -18.87 16.10
N SER A 198 -22.55 -19.31 14.92
CA SER A 198 -21.90 -18.48 13.91
C SER A 198 -22.48 -18.74 12.52
N GLU A 199 -22.39 -17.75 11.65
CA GLU A 199 -22.81 -17.88 10.26
C GLU A 199 -21.95 -18.94 9.53
N ASN A 200 -22.59 -19.65 8.60
CA ASN A 200 -21.88 -20.58 7.74
C ASN A 200 -21.23 -19.84 6.56
N SER A 201 -20.51 -20.55 5.68
CA SER A 201 -19.97 -19.96 4.47
C SER A 201 -21.08 -19.41 3.57
N ASP A 202 -20.84 -18.28 2.90
CA ASP A 202 -21.73 -17.73 1.85
C ASP A 202 -22.10 -18.75 0.76
N SER A 203 -21.27 -19.78 0.58
CA SER A 203 -21.51 -20.86 -0.39
C SER A 203 -22.59 -21.85 0.05
N VAL A 204 -22.94 -21.86 1.34
CA VAL A 204 -24.06 -22.62 1.87
C VAL A 204 -25.32 -21.81 1.62
N LYS A 205 -26.15 -22.30 0.68
CA LYS A 205 -27.38 -21.63 0.27
C LYS A 205 -28.33 -21.54 1.48
N PHE A 206 -28.72 -20.32 1.84
CA PHE A 206 -29.84 -20.05 2.74
C PHE A 206 -30.91 -19.30 1.96
N PHE A 207 -32.10 -19.89 1.89
CA PHE A 207 -33.26 -19.27 1.28
C PHE A 207 -34.52 -19.74 2.00
N THR A 208 -35.53 -18.88 1.98
CA THR A 208 -36.86 -19.16 2.56
C THR A 208 -37.94 -19.26 1.47
N ARG A 209 -37.57 -18.98 0.21
CA ARG A 209 -38.37 -19.19 -1.00
C ARG A 209 -37.52 -19.83 -2.09
N LEU A 210 -37.94 -21.00 -2.57
CA LEU A 210 -37.37 -21.65 -3.74
C LEU A 210 -38.23 -21.33 -4.97
N ILE A 211 -37.59 -20.89 -6.05
CA ILE A 211 -38.16 -20.74 -7.39
C ILE A 211 -37.57 -21.86 -8.24
N PRO A 212 -38.20 -23.05 -8.27
CA PRO A 212 -37.67 -24.18 -9.01
C PRO A 212 -38.01 -24.02 -10.50
N LEU A 213 -37.03 -24.25 -11.37
CA LEU A 213 -37.20 -24.25 -12.82
C LEU A 213 -37.23 -25.70 -13.33
N GLY A 214 -38.39 -26.11 -13.84
CA GLY A 214 -38.57 -27.44 -14.41
C GLY A 214 -37.87 -27.59 -15.76
N SER A 215 -37.62 -28.84 -16.14
CA SER A 215 -37.01 -29.20 -17.42
C SER A 215 -37.87 -28.76 -18.61
N THR A 216 -37.22 -28.48 -19.74
CA THR A 216 -37.85 -28.19 -21.04
C THR A 216 -38.01 -29.45 -21.91
N LYS A 217 -37.37 -30.57 -21.53
CA LYS A 217 -37.37 -31.80 -22.33
C LYS A 217 -38.78 -32.37 -22.45
N ASN A 218 -39.15 -32.80 -23.67
CA ASN A 218 -40.46 -33.38 -24.00
C ASN A 218 -41.69 -32.50 -23.66
N ILE A 219 -41.50 -31.18 -23.52
CA ILE A 219 -42.59 -30.22 -23.31
C ILE A 219 -42.95 -29.54 -24.63
N ASP A 220 -44.21 -29.66 -25.06
CA ASP A 220 -44.78 -28.83 -26.11
C ASP A 220 -45.55 -27.64 -25.49
N PRO A 221 -45.03 -26.41 -25.57
CA PRO A 221 -45.68 -25.25 -24.97
C PRO A 221 -47.10 -25.00 -25.49
N SER A 222 -47.38 -25.37 -26.75
CA SER A 222 -48.68 -25.13 -27.37
C SER A 222 -49.78 -26.02 -26.80
N ARG A 223 -49.41 -27.21 -26.30
CA ARG A 223 -50.32 -28.19 -25.70
C ARG A 223 -50.33 -28.10 -24.18
N TYR A 224 -49.15 -28.10 -23.57
CA TYR A 224 -48.97 -28.12 -22.12
C TYR A 224 -49.26 -26.75 -21.50
N GLY A 225 -49.24 -25.67 -22.29
CA GLY A 225 -49.55 -24.31 -21.87
C GLY A 225 -48.37 -23.57 -21.21
N PHE A 226 -47.27 -24.26 -20.97
CA PHE A 226 -46.04 -23.72 -20.38
C PHE A 226 -44.82 -24.25 -21.14
N SER A 227 -43.73 -23.50 -21.14
CA SER A 227 -42.48 -23.89 -21.81
C SER A 227 -41.60 -24.87 -21.02
N ARG A 228 -41.94 -25.14 -19.77
CA ARG A 228 -41.18 -25.94 -18.81
C ARG A 228 -42.13 -26.76 -17.95
N LEU A 229 -41.69 -27.91 -17.46
CA LEU A 229 -42.40 -28.69 -16.45
C LEU A 229 -42.78 -27.82 -15.25
N GLN A 230 -43.96 -28.03 -14.68
CA GLN A 230 -44.50 -27.19 -13.60
C GLN A 230 -44.74 -28.06 -12.36
N LEU A 231 -44.86 -27.42 -11.19
CA LEU A 231 -45.42 -28.11 -10.03
C LEU A 231 -46.89 -28.51 -10.30
N PRO A 232 -47.41 -29.57 -9.67
CA PRO A 232 -48.79 -30.04 -9.89
C PRO A 232 -49.86 -28.97 -9.65
N ASP A 233 -49.61 -28.07 -8.69
CA ASP A 233 -50.49 -26.94 -8.33
C ASP A 233 -50.20 -25.67 -9.15
N ARG A 234 -49.23 -25.72 -10.06
CA ARG A 234 -48.72 -24.60 -10.87
C ARG A 234 -48.15 -23.45 -10.04
N SER A 235 -47.76 -23.72 -8.79
CA SER A 235 -47.04 -22.76 -7.96
C SER A 235 -45.72 -22.37 -8.62
N LYS A 236 -45.40 -21.07 -8.60
CA LYS A 236 -44.14 -20.54 -9.15
C LYS A 236 -42.97 -20.64 -8.18
N TYR A 237 -43.28 -20.83 -6.91
CA TYR A 237 -42.32 -20.90 -5.83
C TYR A 237 -42.88 -21.72 -4.66
N VAL A 238 -41.99 -22.21 -3.80
CA VAL A 238 -42.33 -22.92 -2.56
C VAL A 238 -41.62 -22.24 -1.40
N ASP A 239 -42.36 -21.91 -0.35
CA ASP A 239 -41.86 -21.18 0.81
C ASP A 239 -41.63 -22.11 2.01
N ARG A 240 -40.56 -21.87 2.76
CA ARG A 240 -40.28 -22.53 4.04
C ARG A 240 -39.49 -21.60 4.96
N ASN A 241 -39.80 -21.64 6.25
CA ASN A 241 -39.11 -20.85 7.28
C ASN A 241 -39.14 -19.32 7.03
N THR A 242 -40.24 -18.80 6.49
CA THR A 242 -40.45 -17.37 6.19
C THR A 242 -40.46 -16.47 7.42
N ASN A 243 -40.51 -17.04 8.63
CA ASN A 243 -40.29 -16.32 9.89
C ASN A 243 -38.90 -15.64 9.96
N TYR A 244 -37.91 -16.10 9.19
CA TYR A 244 -36.61 -15.45 9.09
C TYR A 244 -36.57 -14.27 8.11
N GLY A 245 -37.63 -14.05 7.32
CA GLY A 245 -37.67 -13.12 6.20
C GLY A 245 -37.83 -13.86 4.87
N LEU A 246 -37.99 -13.11 3.79
CA LEU A 246 -38.14 -13.66 2.43
C LEU A 246 -36.80 -13.57 1.68
N TYR A 247 -36.17 -14.70 1.44
CA TYR A 247 -34.90 -14.85 0.72
C TYR A 247 -35.14 -15.82 -0.44
N GLU A 248 -34.98 -15.33 -1.66
CA GLU A 248 -35.34 -16.07 -2.87
C GLU A 248 -34.12 -16.76 -3.48
N HIS A 249 -34.28 -18.02 -3.90
CA HIS A 249 -33.28 -18.79 -4.63
C HIS A 249 -33.90 -19.43 -5.87
N VAL A 250 -33.24 -19.32 -7.02
CA VAL A 250 -33.64 -19.98 -8.27
C VAL A 250 -32.77 -21.21 -8.48
N GLU A 251 -33.38 -22.36 -8.79
CA GLU A 251 -32.65 -23.61 -9.03
C GLU A 251 -33.21 -24.32 -10.27
N GLU A 252 -32.33 -24.69 -11.21
CA GLU A 252 -32.68 -25.36 -12.47
C GLU A 252 -31.95 -26.70 -12.61
N ASP A 253 -30.63 -26.70 -12.39
CA ASP A 253 -29.76 -27.87 -12.62
C ASP A 253 -30.18 -29.09 -11.79
N ALA A 254 -30.62 -28.88 -10.55
CA ALA A 254 -31.12 -29.95 -9.68
C ALA A 254 -32.37 -30.67 -10.25
N PHE A 255 -33.10 -30.03 -11.17
CA PHE A 255 -34.37 -30.53 -11.70
C PHE A 255 -34.33 -30.81 -13.21
N ALA A 256 -33.21 -30.54 -13.89
CA ALA A 256 -33.08 -30.67 -15.34
C ALA A 256 -33.31 -32.12 -15.84
N GLY A 257 -32.96 -33.11 -15.01
CA GLY A 257 -33.17 -34.54 -15.26
C GLY A 257 -34.61 -35.03 -15.04
N ILE A 258 -35.50 -34.17 -14.53
CA ILE A 258 -36.90 -34.52 -14.27
C ILE A 258 -37.77 -33.95 -15.38
N PHE A 259 -38.28 -34.83 -16.23
CA PHE A 259 -39.10 -34.47 -17.38
C PHE A 259 -40.06 -35.60 -17.74
N PRO A 260 -41.14 -35.33 -18.50
CA PRO A 260 -42.02 -36.39 -18.99
C PRO A 260 -41.24 -37.34 -19.88
N HIS A 261 -41.11 -38.60 -19.49
CA HIS A 261 -40.37 -39.59 -20.26
C HIS A 261 -40.91 -41.00 -20.07
N TYR A 262 -40.60 -41.85 -21.03
CA TYR A 262 -40.84 -43.29 -20.98
C TYR A 262 -39.49 -43.99 -20.99
N THR A 263 -39.25 -44.82 -19.98
CA THR A 263 -38.08 -45.70 -19.92
C THR A 263 -38.45 -47.02 -20.57
N GLY A 264 -38.02 -47.20 -21.81
CA GLY A 264 -38.29 -48.37 -22.63
C GLY A 264 -37.24 -49.46 -22.47
N THR A 265 -37.56 -50.66 -22.94
CA THR A 265 -36.63 -51.80 -22.96
C THR A 265 -36.50 -52.32 -24.39
N VAL A 266 -35.26 -52.47 -24.86
CA VAL A 266 -34.98 -53.04 -26.18
C VAL A 266 -35.39 -54.52 -26.20
N THR A 267 -36.31 -54.86 -27.09
CA THR A 267 -36.86 -56.21 -27.24
C THR A 267 -36.32 -56.96 -28.46
N ALA A 268 -35.88 -56.23 -29.49
CA ALA A 268 -35.20 -56.79 -30.65
C ALA A 268 -34.22 -55.78 -31.24
N VAL A 269 -33.14 -56.27 -31.85
CA VAL A 269 -32.13 -55.47 -32.55
C VAL A 269 -31.85 -56.09 -33.92
N ARG A 270 -31.74 -55.27 -34.95
CA ARG A 270 -31.25 -55.67 -36.28
C ARG A 270 -30.33 -54.61 -36.85
N SER A 271 -29.56 -54.97 -37.88
CA SER A 271 -28.68 -54.04 -38.59
C SER A 271 -28.77 -54.24 -40.10
N GLU A 272 -28.44 -53.20 -40.85
CA GLU A 272 -28.44 -53.21 -42.32
C GLU A 272 -27.23 -52.43 -42.84
N GLU A 273 -26.51 -52.97 -43.82
CA GLU A 273 -25.39 -52.28 -44.46
C GLU A 273 -25.91 -51.38 -45.59
N LYS A 274 -25.61 -50.09 -45.52
CA LYS A 274 -25.95 -49.08 -46.54
C LYS A 274 -24.67 -48.49 -47.15
N ALA A 275 -24.76 -48.00 -48.38
CA ALA A 275 -23.69 -47.26 -49.04
C ALA A 275 -23.98 -45.76 -48.97
N GLY A 276 -23.00 -44.97 -48.54
CA GLY A 276 -23.06 -43.50 -48.53
C GLY A 276 -22.89 -42.91 -49.92
N ASP A 277 -23.15 -41.60 -50.04
CA ASP A 277 -22.99 -40.85 -51.28
C ASP A 277 -21.53 -40.84 -51.80
N ASP A 278 -20.58 -41.12 -50.92
CA ASP A 278 -19.14 -41.27 -51.19
C ASP A 278 -18.73 -42.71 -51.61
N GLY A 279 -19.69 -43.64 -51.64
CA GLY A 279 -19.48 -45.06 -51.94
C GLY A 279 -18.96 -45.90 -50.76
N ASN A 280 -18.74 -45.31 -49.59
CA ASN A 280 -18.31 -46.05 -48.40
C ASN A 280 -19.49 -46.78 -47.75
N LYS A 281 -19.23 -48.00 -47.28
CA LYS A 281 -20.23 -48.82 -46.60
C LYS A 281 -20.29 -48.46 -45.12
N PHE A 282 -21.50 -48.27 -44.59
CA PHE A 282 -21.77 -48.06 -43.17
C PHE A 282 -22.91 -48.95 -42.71
N THR A 283 -22.95 -49.28 -41.43
CA THR A 283 -24.00 -50.14 -40.86
C THR A 283 -25.01 -49.30 -40.10
N VAL A 284 -26.30 -49.42 -40.41
CA VAL A 284 -27.38 -48.77 -39.66
C VAL A 284 -27.97 -49.77 -38.66
N TYR A 285 -28.18 -49.34 -37.44
CA TYR A 285 -28.75 -50.16 -36.37
C TYR A 285 -30.21 -49.76 -36.10
N TYR A 286 -31.04 -50.77 -35.92
CA TYR A 286 -32.45 -50.63 -35.61
C TYR A 286 -32.79 -51.41 -34.34
N PHE A 287 -33.72 -50.91 -33.55
CA PHE A 287 -34.24 -51.65 -32.40
C PHE A 287 -35.77 -51.49 -32.24
N LYS A 288 -36.38 -52.43 -31.51
CA LYS A 288 -37.82 -52.42 -31.18
C LYS A 288 -38.04 -52.38 -29.68
N ASP A 289 -39.14 -51.76 -29.29
CA ASP A 289 -39.73 -51.87 -27.96
C ASP A 289 -41.19 -52.29 -28.10
N SER A 290 -41.51 -53.55 -27.81
CA SER A 290 -42.89 -54.04 -27.85
C SER A 290 -43.76 -53.56 -26.68
N GLY A 291 -43.16 -53.00 -25.64
CA GLY A 291 -43.83 -52.41 -24.48
C GLY A 291 -44.36 -51.00 -24.73
N MET A 292 -43.79 -50.26 -25.69
CA MET A 292 -44.18 -48.88 -25.99
C MET A 292 -45.58 -48.80 -26.61
N GLN A 293 -46.54 -48.17 -25.92
CA GLN A 293 -47.96 -48.11 -26.31
C GLN A 293 -48.37 -46.81 -27.04
N PHE A 294 -47.41 -46.01 -27.50
CA PHE A 294 -47.67 -44.75 -28.19
C PHE A 294 -46.80 -44.62 -29.44
N ASP A 295 -47.23 -43.79 -30.40
CA ASP A 295 -46.47 -43.50 -31.62
C ASP A 295 -45.71 -42.15 -31.48
N PRO A 296 -44.36 -42.16 -31.45
CA PRO A 296 -43.54 -40.95 -31.44
C PRO A 296 -43.82 -39.99 -32.61
N ASN A 297 -44.11 -40.49 -33.82
CA ASN A 297 -44.34 -39.63 -34.98
C ASN A 297 -45.68 -38.89 -34.89
N GLY A 298 -46.70 -39.49 -34.25
CA GLY A 298 -47.96 -38.81 -33.96
C GLY A 298 -47.84 -37.67 -32.93
N ASN A 299 -46.71 -37.62 -32.23
CA ASN A 299 -46.49 -36.75 -31.08
C ASN A 299 -45.35 -35.74 -31.28
N GLU A 300 -44.89 -35.52 -32.51
CA GLU A 300 -43.78 -34.61 -32.79
C GLU A 300 -43.97 -33.19 -32.25
N ILE A 301 -42.85 -32.58 -31.87
CA ILE A 301 -42.74 -31.16 -31.52
C ILE A 301 -42.06 -30.47 -32.70
N ALA A 302 -42.69 -29.42 -33.23
CA ALA A 302 -42.23 -28.76 -34.44
C ALA A 302 -40.78 -28.24 -34.30
N GLY A 303 -39.91 -28.62 -35.25
CA GLY A 303 -38.52 -28.17 -35.30
C GLY A 303 -37.53 -28.94 -34.43
N LEU A 304 -37.97 -29.99 -33.71
CA LEU A 304 -37.09 -30.87 -32.95
C LEU A 304 -36.93 -32.22 -33.64
N VAL A 305 -35.70 -32.75 -33.62
CA VAL A 305 -35.40 -34.12 -34.10
C VAL A 305 -35.48 -35.08 -32.91
N LYS A 306 -35.97 -36.31 -33.11
CA LYS A 306 -36.11 -37.28 -32.01
C LYS A 306 -34.76 -37.85 -31.62
N HIS A 307 -34.61 -38.15 -30.34
CA HIS A 307 -33.40 -38.76 -29.81
C HIS A 307 -33.72 -39.97 -28.94
N VAL A 308 -32.73 -40.85 -28.81
CA VAL A 308 -32.74 -42.01 -27.91
C VAL A 308 -31.45 -41.99 -27.10
N SER A 309 -31.58 -42.03 -25.77
CA SER A 309 -30.47 -42.14 -24.84
C SER A 309 -30.52 -43.49 -24.12
N PHE A 310 -29.48 -44.30 -24.26
CA PHE A 310 -29.40 -45.61 -23.60
C PHE A 310 -28.99 -45.45 -22.14
N GLN A 311 -29.74 -46.09 -21.24
CA GLN A 311 -29.51 -46.05 -19.80
C GLN A 311 -28.61 -47.20 -19.33
N THR A 312 -28.59 -48.31 -20.08
CA THR A 312 -27.81 -49.51 -19.75
C THR A 312 -27.18 -50.14 -21.00
N GLY A 313 -26.27 -51.10 -20.79
CA GLY A 313 -25.55 -51.79 -21.85
C GLY A 313 -24.33 -51.05 -22.38
N ASN A 314 -23.78 -51.50 -23.51
CA ASN A 314 -22.55 -50.92 -24.07
C ASN A 314 -22.72 -49.49 -24.63
N LEU A 315 -23.97 -49.04 -24.77
CA LEU A 315 -24.31 -47.68 -25.17
C LEU A 315 -24.76 -46.81 -23.99
N ALA A 316 -24.70 -47.31 -22.75
CA ALA A 316 -25.13 -46.56 -21.56
C ALA A 316 -24.49 -45.16 -21.50
N GLY A 317 -25.31 -44.15 -21.21
CA GLY A 317 -24.92 -42.75 -21.15
C GLY A 317 -24.79 -42.05 -22.51
N ARG A 318 -24.95 -42.76 -23.64
CA ARG A 318 -24.88 -42.16 -24.98
C ARG A 318 -26.26 -41.76 -25.48
N ASP A 319 -26.29 -40.65 -26.20
CA ASP A 319 -27.46 -40.09 -26.86
C ASP A 319 -27.27 -40.12 -28.38
N PHE A 320 -28.33 -40.48 -29.10
CA PHE A 320 -28.34 -40.56 -30.55
C PHE A 320 -29.57 -39.88 -31.11
N GLU A 321 -29.39 -39.14 -32.20
CA GLU A 321 -30.51 -38.82 -33.09
C GLU A 321 -31.14 -40.13 -33.58
N ALA A 322 -32.46 -40.18 -33.65
CA ALA A 322 -33.17 -41.39 -34.04
C ALA A 322 -34.40 -41.08 -34.88
N ASN A 323 -34.70 -41.96 -35.83
CA ASN A 323 -35.96 -41.96 -36.55
C ASN A 323 -36.85 -43.10 -36.05
N TYR A 324 -38.17 -42.92 -36.13
CA TYR A 324 -39.13 -43.97 -35.77
C TYR A 324 -39.97 -44.34 -36.99
N ASP A 325 -40.15 -45.63 -37.25
CA ASP A 325 -41.06 -46.14 -38.27
C ASP A 325 -42.36 -46.63 -37.62
N SER A 326 -43.43 -45.84 -37.76
CA SER A 326 -44.76 -46.15 -37.20
C SER A 326 -45.40 -47.43 -37.76
N LYS A 327 -44.93 -47.95 -38.92
CA LYS A 327 -45.47 -49.18 -39.52
C LYS A 327 -44.81 -50.43 -38.95
N THR A 328 -43.51 -50.37 -38.71
CA THR A 328 -42.71 -51.54 -38.26
C THR A 328 -42.47 -51.54 -36.76
N GLY A 329 -42.65 -50.39 -36.09
CA GLY A 329 -42.36 -50.17 -34.68
C GLY A 329 -40.86 -50.12 -34.38
N GLU A 330 -40.06 -49.66 -35.34
CA GLU A 330 -38.59 -49.67 -35.25
C GLU A 330 -38.04 -48.27 -35.03
N TRP A 331 -37.13 -48.15 -34.08
CA TRP A 331 -36.22 -47.02 -33.98
C TRP A 331 -35.00 -47.28 -34.86
N GLU A 332 -34.70 -46.35 -35.75
CA GLU A 332 -33.44 -46.26 -36.51
C GLU A 332 -32.49 -45.33 -35.75
N ILE A 333 -31.33 -45.83 -35.34
CA ILE A 333 -30.29 -45.02 -34.70
C ILE A 333 -29.47 -44.34 -35.79
N ILE A 334 -29.37 -43.01 -35.74
CA ILE A 334 -28.51 -42.26 -36.65
C ILE A 334 -27.06 -42.36 -36.18
N ASN A 335 -26.19 -42.76 -37.11
CA ASN A 335 -24.79 -42.98 -36.81
C ASN A 335 -24.07 -41.66 -36.50
N THR A 336 -23.21 -41.71 -35.49
CA THR A 336 -22.27 -40.65 -35.14
C THR A 336 -20.85 -41.12 -35.43
N TYR A 337 -19.97 -40.17 -35.78
CA TYR A 337 -18.60 -40.43 -36.15
C TYR A 337 -17.67 -39.51 -35.35
N PRO A 338 -17.11 -39.98 -34.21
CA PRO A 338 -16.16 -39.19 -33.41
C PRO A 338 -14.87 -38.87 -34.17
N ASP A 339 -14.52 -39.69 -35.15
CA ASP A 339 -13.40 -39.52 -36.08
C ASP A 339 -13.74 -40.16 -37.44
N ASP A 340 -12.87 -39.97 -38.44
CA ASP A 340 -13.08 -40.43 -39.82
C ASP A 340 -13.17 -41.97 -39.98
N LYS A 341 -12.88 -42.75 -38.93
CA LYS A 341 -12.79 -44.22 -38.99
C LYS A 341 -13.73 -44.93 -38.03
N THR A 342 -14.23 -44.23 -37.01
CA THR A 342 -15.01 -44.83 -35.93
C THR A 342 -16.50 -44.50 -36.09
N GLN A 343 -17.29 -45.52 -36.43
CA GLN A 343 -18.75 -45.43 -36.45
C GLN A 343 -19.33 -45.83 -35.08
N ILE A 344 -20.26 -45.06 -34.55
CA ILE A 344 -21.05 -45.42 -33.37
C ILE A 344 -22.55 -45.22 -33.69
N PRO A 345 -23.42 -46.24 -33.52
CA PRO A 345 -23.11 -47.59 -33.01
C PRO A 345 -22.23 -48.43 -33.97
N GLY A 346 -21.38 -49.29 -33.42
CA GLY A 346 -20.43 -50.11 -34.18
C GLY A 346 -19.47 -50.92 -33.30
N GLY A 347 -18.89 -52.00 -33.86
CA GLY A 347 -17.99 -52.88 -33.10
C GLY A 347 -18.69 -53.51 -31.89
N SER A 348 -18.16 -53.28 -30.68
CA SER A 348 -18.79 -53.70 -29.41
C SER A 348 -19.82 -52.70 -28.87
N LEU A 349 -19.85 -51.47 -29.38
CA LEU A 349 -20.76 -50.39 -28.96
C LEU A 349 -22.04 -50.44 -29.80
N ILE A 350 -22.87 -51.46 -29.58
CA ILE A 350 -24.14 -51.68 -30.29
C ILE A 350 -25.30 -51.81 -29.30
N PRO A 351 -26.54 -51.48 -29.69
CA PRO A 351 -27.70 -51.77 -28.85
C PRO A 351 -27.87 -53.29 -28.69
N ALA A 352 -28.33 -53.72 -27.52
CA ALA A 352 -28.61 -55.12 -27.23
C ALA A 352 -29.99 -55.30 -26.59
N VAL A 353 -30.57 -56.49 -26.76
CA VAL A 353 -31.83 -56.87 -26.10
C VAL A 353 -31.66 -56.79 -24.58
N GLY A 354 -32.66 -56.21 -23.91
CA GLY A 354 -32.64 -55.94 -22.48
C GLY A 354 -31.99 -54.61 -22.08
N ASN A 355 -31.42 -53.85 -23.02
CA ASN A 355 -30.96 -52.49 -22.71
C ASN A 355 -32.15 -51.56 -22.49
N GLU A 356 -32.04 -50.71 -21.48
CA GLU A 356 -33.01 -49.68 -21.18
C GLU A 356 -32.64 -48.40 -21.94
N TYR A 357 -33.65 -47.65 -22.38
CA TYR A 357 -33.46 -46.40 -23.10
C TYR A 357 -34.54 -45.38 -22.76
N ILE A 358 -34.23 -44.10 -22.96
CA ILE A 358 -35.17 -42.99 -22.85
C ILE A 358 -35.22 -42.28 -24.20
N ALA A 359 -36.42 -42.15 -24.77
CA ALA A 359 -36.63 -41.40 -26.00
C ALA A 359 -37.16 -39.98 -25.69
N TRP A 360 -36.71 -38.99 -26.46
CA TRP A 360 -37.05 -37.59 -26.22
C TRP A 360 -37.13 -36.75 -27.51
N ASN A 361 -37.48 -35.46 -27.35
CA ASN A 361 -37.85 -34.47 -28.37
C ASN A 361 -39.20 -34.70 -29.08
N PHE A 362 -40.14 -35.32 -28.38
CA PHE A 362 -41.54 -35.41 -28.81
C PHE A 362 -42.46 -35.35 -27.58
N ARG A 363 -43.75 -35.14 -27.79
CA ARG A 363 -44.74 -35.06 -26.72
C ARG A 363 -44.96 -36.42 -26.09
N MET A 364 -45.00 -36.44 -24.77
CA MET A 364 -45.41 -37.64 -24.04
C MET A 364 -46.93 -37.68 -23.84
N PRO A 365 -47.52 -38.88 -23.67
CA PRO A 365 -48.88 -38.99 -23.15
C PRO A 365 -49.04 -38.28 -21.80
N VAL A 366 -50.26 -37.80 -21.50
CA VAL A 366 -50.57 -36.95 -20.33
C VAL A 366 -50.21 -37.64 -19.00
N GLU A 367 -50.26 -38.96 -18.95
CA GLU A 367 -49.92 -39.74 -17.76
C GLU A 367 -48.44 -39.55 -17.36
N TYR A 368 -47.53 -39.48 -18.33
CA TYR A 368 -46.11 -39.22 -18.07
C TYR A 368 -45.82 -37.76 -17.72
N GLU A 369 -46.61 -36.83 -18.27
CA GLU A 369 -46.57 -35.42 -17.85
C GLU A 369 -46.96 -35.32 -16.37
N THR A 370 -48.06 -35.96 -15.98
CA THR A 370 -48.56 -35.97 -14.60
C THR A 370 -47.58 -36.64 -13.64
N GLN A 371 -46.99 -37.77 -14.02
CA GLN A 371 -45.97 -38.45 -13.19
C GLN A 371 -44.73 -37.56 -13.03
N ALA A 372 -44.25 -36.93 -14.10
CA ALA A 372 -43.10 -36.03 -14.02
C ALA A 372 -43.38 -34.81 -13.12
N GLU A 373 -44.60 -34.25 -13.12
CA GLU A 373 -44.98 -33.17 -12.19
C GLU A 373 -44.91 -33.64 -10.72
N LEU A 374 -45.33 -34.88 -10.43
CA LEU A 374 -45.24 -35.47 -9.09
C LEU A 374 -43.79 -35.71 -8.67
N ASP A 375 -42.97 -36.27 -9.56
CA ASP A 375 -41.53 -36.50 -9.31
C ASP A 375 -40.81 -35.16 -9.12
N TYR A 376 -41.18 -34.14 -9.91
CA TYR A 376 -40.65 -32.80 -9.79
C TYR A 376 -41.03 -32.15 -8.45
N LYS A 377 -42.29 -32.29 -8.01
CA LYS A 377 -42.71 -31.85 -6.69
C LYS A 377 -41.94 -32.55 -5.58
N ALA A 378 -41.78 -33.88 -5.66
CA ALA A 378 -41.03 -34.64 -4.66
C ALA A 378 -39.57 -34.16 -4.57
N ALA A 379 -38.92 -33.94 -5.71
CA ALA A 379 -37.56 -33.40 -5.77
C ALA A 379 -37.47 -31.97 -5.23
N VAL A 380 -38.45 -31.12 -5.53
CA VAL A 380 -38.53 -29.74 -5.01
C VAL A 380 -38.72 -29.73 -3.49
N ASP A 381 -39.60 -30.57 -2.95
CA ASP A 381 -39.85 -30.68 -1.51
C ASP A 381 -38.62 -31.21 -0.78
N ASP A 382 -37.92 -32.20 -1.33
CA ASP A 382 -36.66 -32.75 -0.79
C ASP A 382 -35.53 -31.72 -0.87
N TYR A 383 -35.38 -31.01 -1.99
CA TYR A 383 -34.43 -29.92 -2.13
C TYR A 383 -34.70 -28.82 -1.09
N LEU A 384 -35.95 -28.37 -0.97
CA LEU A 384 -36.33 -27.36 0.01
C LEU A 384 -36.10 -27.86 1.44
N ALA A 385 -36.39 -29.12 1.76
CA ALA A 385 -36.11 -29.70 3.08
C ALA A 385 -34.61 -29.67 3.41
N ARG A 386 -33.74 -30.05 2.47
CA ARG A 386 -32.28 -30.09 2.66
C ARG A 386 -31.65 -28.72 2.91
N TYR A 387 -32.16 -27.67 2.25
CA TYR A 387 -31.54 -26.34 2.26
C TYR A 387 -32.28 -25.29 3.12
N SER A 388 -33.49 -25.60 3.61
CA SER A 388 -34.22 -24.71 4.51
C SER A 388 -33.91 -24.94 5.99
N GLU A 389 -33.19 -26.02 6.34
CA GLU A 389 -32.75 -26.25 7.71
C GLU A 389 -31.79 -25.15 8.17
N ASP A 390 -31.66 -25.01 9.49
CA ASP A 390 -30.72 -24.06 10.08
C ASP A 390 -29.29 -24.44 9.66
N VAL A 391 -28.75 -23.72 8.68
CA VAL A 391 -27.42 -23.96 8.12
C VAL A 391 -26.29 -23.44 9.01
N SER A 392 -26.61 -22.81 10.15
CA SER A 392 -25.60 -22.19 11.01
C SER A 392 -24.59 -23.20 11.54
N LYS A 393 -23.44 -22.68 11.95
CA LYS A 393 -22.44 -23.44 12.68
C LYS A 393 -22.66 -23.25 14.17
N TYR A 394 -22.54 -24.34 14.92
CA TYR A 394 -22.63 -24.34 16.37
C TYR A 394 -21.38 -24.93 16.97
N GLY A 395 -20.82 -24.29 17.98
CA GLY A 395 -19.52 -24.72 18.49
C GLY A 395 -19.07 -23.96 19.71
N GLY A 396 -17.91 -24.35 20.22
CA GLY A 396 -17.31 -23.75 21.40
C GLY A 396 -16.13 -24.56 21.91
N ASP A 397 -15.59 -24.11 23.03
CA ASP A 397 -14.44 -24.74 23.68
C ASP A 397 -14.89 -25.94 24.51
N THR A 398 -14.15 -27.05 24.43
CA THR A 398 -14.47 -28.28 25.15
C THR A 398 -14.12 -28.18 26.64
N ASP A 399 -14.88 -28.89 27.46
CA ASP A 399 -14.47 -29.25 28.81
C ASP A 399 -13.61 -30.52 28.73
N TYR A 400 -12.29 -30.37 28.78
CA TYR A 400 -11.37 -31.50 28.61
C TYR A 400 -11.59 -32.63 29.63
N ILE A 401 -12.06 -32.34 30.84
CA ILE A 401 -12.35 -33.36 31.87
C ILE A 401 -13.51 -34.24 31.40
N TYR A 402 -14.55 -33.62 30.84
CA TYR A 402 -15.69 -34.34 30.29
C TYR A 402 -15.29 -35.13 29.03
N ILE A 403 -14.49 -34.53 28.14
CA ILE A 403 -13.99 -35.21 26.93
C ILE A 403 -13.21 -36.46 27.30
N ASP A 404 -12.27 -36.35 28.24
CA ASP A 404 -11.44 -37.47 28.71
C ASP A 404 -12.29 -38.56 29.39
N ARG A 405 -13.17 -38.16 30.31
CA ARG A 405 -14.02 -39.09 31.07
C ARG A 405 -14.93 -39.91 30.17
N ASN A 406 -15.50 -39.30 29.13
CA ASN A 406 -16.46 -39.94 28.23
C ASN A 406 -15.81 -40.45 26.94
N ARG A 407 -14.50 -40.27 26.77
CA ARG A 407 -13.72 -40.68 25.59
C ARG A 407 -14.32 -40.14 24.29
N ILE A 408 -14.71 -38.88 24.30
CA ILE A 408 -15.35 -38.24 23.14
C ILE A 408 -14.32 -38.12 22.00
N PRO A 409 -14.57 -38.72 20.81
CA PRO A 409 -13.66 -38.58 19.69
C PRO A 409 -13.69 -37.14 19.16
N LEU A 410 -12.52 -36.49 19.14
CA LEU A 410 -12.34 -35.13 18.62
C LEU A 410 -11.74 -35.20 17.21
N LEU A 411 -12.56 -35.57 16.24
CA LEU A 411 -12.22 -35.57 14.82
C LEU A 411 -13.39 -35.07 13.97
N PRO A 412 -13.13 -34.47 12.80
CA PRO A 412 -14.20 -34.18 11.85
C PRO A 412 -14.99 -35.44 11.47
N GLY A 413 -16.28 -35.26 11.21
CA GLY A 413 -17.24 -36.31 10.93
C GLY A 413 -17.84 -36.99 12.15
N GLN A 414 -17.30 -36.82 13.36
CA GLN A 414 -17.92 -37.35 14.58
C GLN A 414 -19.34 -36.77 14.73
N ARG A 415 -20.35 -37.65 14.79
CA ARG A 415 -21.76 -37.27 15.03
C ARG A 415 -21.92 -36.69 16.43
N VAL A 416 -22.66 -35.60 16.55
CA VAL A 416 -22.88 -34.85 17.80
C VAL A 416 -24.36 -34.52 17.94
N ARG A 417 -24.91 -34.78 19.12
CA ARG A 417 -26.18 -34.21 19.57
C ARG A 417 -25.89 -32.99 20.43
N LEU A 418 -26.12 -31.81 19.88
CA LEU A 418 -25.97 -30.55 20.60
C LEU A 418 -27.17 -30.30 21.52
N LEU A 419 -26.91 -29.89 22.76
CA LEU A 419 -27.92 -29.67 23.80
C LEU A 419 -28.01 -28.19 24.17
N SER A 420 -29.18 -27.58 23.93
CA SER A 420 -29.53 -26.24 24.40
C SER A 420 -31.03 -25.93 24.21
N ASP A 421 -31.75 -25.72 25.31
CA ASP A 421 -33.15 -25.27 25.28
C ASP A 421 -33.32 -23.86 24.70
N LYS A 422 -32.22 -23.09 24.60
CA LYS A 422 -32.22 -21.72 24.08
C LYS A 422 -32.02 -21.69 22.57
N TYR A 423 -31.00 -22.38 22.08
CA TYR A 423 -30.67 -22.40 20.65
C TYR A 423 -31.59 -23.33 19.85
N PHE A 424 -32.08 -24.42 20.46
CA PHE A 424 -32.81 -25.48 19.76
C PHE A 424 -34.25 -25.64 20.30
N SER A 425 -34.87 -24.54 20.71
CA SER A 425 -36.22 -24.55 21.31
C SER A 425 -37.29 -25.15 20.39
N ALA A 426 -37.18 -24.90 19.08
CA ALA A 426 -38.10 -25.44 18.07
C ALA A 426 -37.99 -26.97 17.89
N SER A 427 -36.86 -27.57 18.26
CA SER A 427 -36.57 -29.01 18.13
C SER A 427 -36.45 -29.72 19.49
N GLY A 428 -37.09 -29.19 20.53
CA GLY A 428 -37.14 -29.82 21.85
C GLY A 428 -35.82 -29.75 22.63
N GLY A 429 -35.01 -28.73 22.38
CA GLY A 429 -33.77 -28.45 23.12
C GLY A 429 -32.55 -29.20 22.61
N THR A 430 -32.66 -29.93 21.50
CA THR A 430 -31.56 -30.70 20.92
C THR A 430 -31.42 -30.49 19.42
N ARG A 431 -30.21 -30.69 18.90
CA ARG A 431 -29.92 -30.68 17.47
C ARG A 431 -28.89 -31.76 17.16
N ASP A 432 -29.25 -32.69 16.28
CA ASP A 432 -28.30 -33.65 15.73
C ASP A 432 -27.50 -32.99 14.60
N THR A 433 -26.19 -33.21 14.62
CA THR A 433 -25.24 -32.64 13.67
C THR A 433 -23.92 -33.43 13.73
N ARG A 434 -22.82 -32.90 13.21
CA ARG A 434 -21.47 -33.50 13.30
C ARG A 434 -20.38 -32.44 13.37
N MET A 435 -19.23 -32.80 13.94
CA MET A 435 -18.04 -31.95 13.95
C MET A 435 -17.53 -31.79 12.51
N THR A 436 -17.40 -30.55 12.03
CA THR A 436 -16.79 -30.24 10.72
C THR A 436 -15.45 -29.54 10.87
N LYS A 437 -15.20 -29.01 12.08
CA LYS A 437 -13.92 -28.43 12.49
C LYS A 437 -13.59 -28.84 13.91
N VAL A 438 -12.33 -29.20 14.13
CA VAL A 438 -11.75 -29.49 15.44
C VAL A 438 -10.36 -28.86 15.52
N VAL A 439 -10.17 -27.98 16.49
CA VAL A 439 -8.87 -27.34 16.76
C VAL A 439 -8.42 -27.74 18.16
N ARG A 440 -7.50 -28.69 18.26
CA ARG A 440 -7.00 -29.23 19.54
C ARG A 440 -5.75 -28.47 19.97
N LYS A 441 -5.55 -28.30 21.27
CA LYS A 441 -4.30 -27.77 21.83
C LYS A 441 -3.27 -28.88 21.95
N LEU A 442 -2.01 -28.61 21.57
CA LEU A 442 -0.98 -29.66 21.59
C LEU A 442 -0.48 -29.99 23.00
N ASP A 443 -0.63 -29.09 23.98
CA ASP A 443 -0.28 -29.37 25.36
C ASP A 443 -1.29 -30.31 26.06
N ASN A 444 -2.56 -30.26 25.67
CA ASN A 444 -3.58 -31.23 26.02
C ASN A 444 -4.57 -31.40 24.85
N LEU A 445 -4.49 -32.55 24.17
CA LEU A 445 -5.30 -32.84 23.00
C LEU A 445 -6.81 -32.93 23.30
N SER A 446 -7.24 -33.01 24.56
CA SER A 446 -8.66 -32.99 24.94
C SER A 446 -9.21 -31.58 25.14
N ILE A 447 -8.33 -30.57 25.18
CA ILE A 447 -8.71 -29.16 25.05
C ILE A 447 -8.82 -28.85 23.57
N ALA A 448 -10.02 -28.56 23.10
CA ALA A 448 -10.28 -28.23 21.71
C ALA A 448 -11.36 -27.16 21.57
N THR A 449 -11.37 -26.50 20.42
CA THR A 449 -12.51 -25.74 19.93
C THR A 449 -13.13 -26.53 18.79
N ILE A 450 -14.44 -26.79 18.85
CA ILE A 450 -15.17 -27.51 17.80
C ILE A 450 -16.16 -26.59 17.09
N GLU A 451 -16.39 -26.83 15.80
CA GLU A 451 -17.55 -26.32 15.07
C GLU A 451 -18.31 -27.51 14.48
N CYS A 452 -19.63 -27.49 14.64
CA CYS A 452 -20.54 -28.51 14.17
C CYS A 452 -21.57 -27.90 13.22
N THR A 453 -21.80 -28.57 12.10
CA THR A 453 -22.85 -28.24 11.13
C THR A 453 -23.07 -29.42 10.19
N ASP A 454 -24.26 -29.53 9.62
CA ASP A 454 -24.58 -30.55 8.62
C ASP A 454 -24.21 -30.13 7.21
N GLN A 455 -23.98 -28.83 7.00
CA GLN A 455 -23.64 -28.24 5.72
C GLN A 455 -22.22 -27.68 5.76
N VAL A 456 -21.32 -28.30 5.01
CA VAL A 456 -19.94 -27.80 4.84
C VAL A 456 -19.95 -26.85 3.65
N GLY A 457 -19.46 -25.62 3.85
CA GLY A 457 -19.29 -24.68 2.75
C GLY A 457 -18.34 -25.21 1.68
N LYS A 458 -18.52 -24.78 0.44
CA LYS A 458 -17.62 -25.07 -0.68
C LYS A 458 -16.19 -24.74 -0.29
N GLY A 459 -15.25 -25.59 -0.72
CA GLY A 459 -13.81 -25.52 -0.42
C GLY A 459 -13.23 -24.15 -0.78
N TRP A 460 -13.33 -23.22 0.15
CA TRP A 460 -13.05 -21.79 -0.04
C TRP A 460 -11.55 -21.49 -0.17
N LYS A 461 -10.68 -22.44 -0.54
CA LYS A 461 -9.22 -22.24 -0.50
C LYS A 461 -8.72 -21.17 -1.46
N SER A 462 -9.43 -20.88 -2.56
CA SER A 462 -9.15 -19.68 -3.36
C SER A 462 -9.32 -18.42 -2.52
N ARG A 463 -10.33 -18.38 -1.64
CA ARG A 463 -10.48 -17.38 -0.58
C ARG A 463 -9.68 -17.65 0.70
N VAL A 464 -9.12 -18.82 1.04
CA VAL A 464 -8.15 -18.91 2.17
C VAL A 464 -6.82 -18.33 1.73
N ASP A 465 -6.39 -18.58 0.50
CA ASP A 465 -5.23 -17.87 -0.01
C ASP A 465 -5.62 -16.42 -0.24
N SER A 466 -6.82 -16.11 -0.74
CA SER A 466 -7.28 -14.72 -0.80
C SER A 466 -7.53 -14.11 0.56
N SER A 467 -7.79 -14.85 1.65
CA SER A 467 -8.15 -14.39 3.01
C SER A 467 -7.14 -14.75 4.07
N LEU A 468 -6.04 -15.39 3.73
CA LEU A 468 -4.76 -15.26 4.37
C LEU A 468 -4.05 -14.11 3.67
N THR A 469 -4.36 -13.86 2.38
CA THR A 469 -4.08 -12.61 1.67
C THR A 469 -5.06 -11.50 2.05
N ASP A 470 -6.28 -11.78 2.54
CA ASP A 470 -7.38 -10.92 3.05
C ASP A 470 -7.51 -11.04 4.56
N LEU A 471 -6.82 -11.92 5.26
CA LEU A 471 -6.50 -11.73 6.68
C LEU A 471 -5.16 -11.04 6.75
N LYS A 472 -4.24 -11.24 5.79
CA LYS A 472 -3.26 -10.20 5.52
C LYS A 472 -3.96 -8.95 5.05
N TYR A 473 -4.94 -8.97 4.16
CA TYR A 473 -5.59 -7.76 3.63
C TYR A 473 -6.69 -7.20 4.55
N ILE A 474 -7.20 -7.91 5.57
CA ILE A 474 -8.12 -7.47 6.66
C ILE A 474 -7.39 -7.30 8.00
N LEU A 475 -6.26 -7.94 8.30
CA LEU A 475 -5.32 -7.39 9.31
C LEU A 475 -4.60 -6.19 8.73
N ASP A 476 -4.34 -6.18 7.42
CA ASP A 476 -3.89 -5.01 6.69
C ASP A 476 -5.08 -4.05 6.53
N LYS A 477 -6.37 -4.43 6.38
CA LYS A 477 -7.59 -3.54 6.35
C LYS A 477 -8.19 -3.16 7.68
N GLN A 478 -7.95 -3.87 8.77
CA GLN A 478 -8.15 -3.38 10.13
C GLN A 478 -6.92 -2.57 10.55
N ARG A 479 -5.75 -2.85 9.96
CA ARG A 479 -4.75 -1.82 9.78
C ARG A 479 -5.18 -0.75 8.76
N GLU A 480 -6.03 -0.97 7.72
CA GLU A 480 -6.36 -0.03 6.59
C GLU A 480 -7.59 0.85 6.83
N GLN A 481 -8.53 0.42 7.67
CA GLN A 481 -9.42 1.31 8.41
C GLN A 481 -8.63 2.15 9.43
N LEU A 482 -7.32 1.87 9.54
CA LEU A 482 -6.27 2.72 10.09
C LEU A 482 -5.09 2.97 9.10
N SER A 483 -5.21 2.63 7.81
CA SER A 483 -4.11 2.65 6.82
C SER A 483 -4.55 3.27 5.52
N LEU A 484 -4.30 4.55 5.42
CA LEU A 484 -3.09 5.02 4.76
C LEU A 484 -2.60 4.08 3.63
N ASP A 485 -3.05 4.32 2.39
CA ASP A 485 -2.53 3.66 1.17
C ASP A 485 -1.05 4.01 0.99
N ILE A 486 -0.14 3.07 1.27
CA ILE A 486 1.30 3.36 1.44
C ILE A 486 2.11 3.20 0.13
N LEU A 487 2.46 4.29 -0.54
CA LEU A 487 3.40 4.32 -1.67
C LEU A 487 4.78 3.78 -1.27
N LYS A 488 5.31 2.80 -2.00
CA LYS A 488 6.63 2.17 -1.73
C LYS A 488 7.73 2.71 -2.63
N SER A 489 8.99 2.54 -2.22
CA SER A 489 10.15 3.16 -2.91
C SER A 489 10.23 2.80 -4.40
N TRP A 490 9.78 1.62 -4.82
CA TRP A 490 9.75 1.23 -6.25
C TRP A 490 8.47 1.62 -7.00
N ASP A 491 7.45 2.20 -6.35
CA ASP A 491 6.16 2.49 -6.96
C ASP A 491 6.20 3.76 -7.84
N GLY A 492 6.02 3.64 -9.16
CA GLY A 492 6.13 4.79 -10.07
C GLY A 492 4.94 5.76 -10.04
N ARG A 493 3.87 5.46 -9.29
CA ARG A 493 2.63 6.24 -9.29
C ARG A 493 2.81 7.60 -8.57
N PRO A 494 2.19 8.68 -9.07
CA PRO A 494 2.18 9.99 -8.41
C PRO A 494 1.36 9.95 -7.13
N ALA A 495 1.80 10.67 -6.10
CA ALA A 495 1.09 10.77 -4.83
C ALA A 495 -0.21 11.57 -4.95
N THR A 496 -1.23 11.17 -4.18
CA THR A 496 -2.53 11.86 -4.08
C THR A 496 -2.87 12.14 -2.62
N ASP A 497 -3.82 13.04 -2.36
CA ASP A 497 -4.21 13.48 -1.00
C ASP A 497 -4.76 12.36 -0.09
N TYR A 498 -5.06 11.19 -0.66
CA TYR A 498 -5.60 10.04 0.06
C TYR A 498 -4.56 8.92 0.27
N MET A 499 -3.29 9.17 -0.05
CA MET A 499 -2.18 8.21 0.04
C MET A 499 -1.12 8.64 1.07
N VAL A 500 -0.49 7.66 1.70
CA VAL A 500 0.67 7.83 2.59
C VAL A 500 1.92 7.30 1.90
N MET A 501 3.09 7.86 2.17
CA MET A 501 4.33 7.32 1.64
C MET A 501 4.99 6.43 2.69
N SER A 502 5.48 5.26 2.30
CA SER A 502 6.24 4.37 3.19
C SER A 502 7.50 5.09 3.65
N ALA A 503 8.04 4.79 4.83
CA ALA A 503 9.30 5.39 5.27
C ALA A 503 10.41 5.28 4.21
N LEU A 504 10.48 4.18 3.45
CA LEU A 504 11.45 4.03 2.35
C LEU A 504 11.08 4.82 1.09
N ARG A 505 9.80 5.01 0.77
CA ARG A 505 9.38 5.91 -0.32
C ARG A 505 9.54 7.36 0.05
N VAL A 506 9.21 7.73 1.29
CA VAL A 506 9.53 9.03 1.89
C VAL A 506 11.03 9.24 1.80
N LEU A 507 11.86 8.28 2.25
CA LEU A 507 13.32 8.38 2.14
C LEU A 507 13.80 8.45 0.69
N LYS A 508 13.17 7.74 -0.25
CA LYS A 508 13.53 7.82 -1.68
C LYS A 508 13.08 9.13 -2.32
N GLU A 509 11.86 9.60 -2.06
CA GLU A 509 11.32 10.87 -2.55
C GLU A 509 12.09 12.04 -1.91
N ILE A 510 12.47 11.95 -0.63
CA ILE A 510 13.41 12.85 0.03
C ILE A 510 14.78 12.76 -0.63
N ALA A 511 15.33 11.57 -0.88
CA ALA A 511 16.63 11.43 -1.54
C ALA A 511 16.62 11.86 -3.03
N GLN A 512 15.45 11.91 -3.69
CA GLN A 512 15.31 12.25 -5.10
C GLN A 512 14.84 13.70 -5.33
N LYS A 513 14.09 14.29 -4.39
CA LYS A 513 13.44 15.60 -4.52
C LYS A 513 13.75 16.57 -3.39
N ALA A 514 14.19 16.07 -2.23
CA ALA A 514 14.65 16.92 -1.14
C ALA A 514 16.19 16.97 -1.12
N LEU A 515 16.72 17.95 -0.42
CA LEU A 515 18.14 18.01 -0.11
C LEU A 515 18.42 16.97 1.00
N SER A 516 19.14 15.92 0.67
CA SER A 516 19.73 14.93 1.56
C SER A 516 20.52 15.57 2.71
N LYS A 517 20.27 15.09 3.94
CA LYS A 517 21.03 15.46 5.15
C LYS A 517 22.19 14.51 5.46
N THR A 518 22.33 13.42 4.71
CA THR A 518 23.28 12.32 5.00
C THR A 518 24.24 12.01 3.85
N GLY A 519 24.15 12.74 2.74
CA GLY A 519 24.95 12.59 1.53
C GLY A 519 24.82 13.82 0.63
N ASN A 520 25.76 14.02 -0.29
CA ASN A 520 25.83 15.23 -1.12
C ASN A 520 24.74 15.23 -2.20
N ASP A 521 23.90 16.28 -2.25
CA ASP A 521 22.99 16.51 -3.37
C ASP A 521 23.63 17.33 -4.49
N ARG A 522 23.13 17.14 -5.72
CA ARG A 522 23.44 17.97 -6.89
C ARG A 522 22.17 18.13 -7.72
N THR A 523 21.95 19.32 -8.27
CA THR A 523 20.88 19.61 -9.24
C THR A 523 21.45 20.39 -10.42
N GLU A 524 20.95 20.11 -11.62
CA GLU A 524 21.30 20.84 -12.86
C GLU A 524 20.44 22.11 -13.05
N TYR A 525 19.49 22.36 -12.14
CA TYR A 525 18.58 23.51 -12.18
C TYR A 525 18.90 24.53 -11.08
N SER A 526 18.57 25.81 -11.32
CA SER A 526 18.71 26.89 -10.34
C SER A 526 17.93 26.59 -9.06
N LEU A 527 18.60 26.62 -7.90
CA LEU A 527 17.98 26.45 -6.59
C LEU A 527 17.65 27.83 -6.00
N GLU A 528 16.39 28.23 -6.05
CA GLU A 528 15.89 29.45 -5.40
C GLU A 528 15.36 29.13 -4.00
N VAL A 529 15.96 29.73 -2.97
CA VAL A 529 15.50 29.61 -1.57
C VAL A 529 14.64 30.84 -1.26
N GLY A 530 13.32 30.63 -1.12
CA GLY A 530 12.30 31.68 -1.04
C GLY A 530 12.22 32.49 0.27
N GLY A 531 13.33 32.64 1.00
CA GLY A 531 13.40 33.38 2.25
C GLY A 531 14.84 33.57 2.72
N SER A 532 15.04 34.39 3.75
CA SER A 532 16.36 34.55 4.39
C SER A 532 16.84 33.19 4.90
N LEU A 533 18.03 32.76 4.47
CA LEU A 533 18.68 31.55 4.93
C LEU A 533 19.11 31.78 6.40
N THR A 534 18.23 31.51 7.37
CA THR A 534 18.55 31.71 8.79
C THR A 534 19.49 30.62 9.29
N VAL A 535 20.65 31.06 9.77
CA VAL A 535 21.89 30.28 10.02
C VAL A 535 21.83 29.39 11.28
N ASP A 536 20.65 29.01 11.78
CA ASP A 536 20.56 28.16 12.99
C ASP A 536 20.61 26.65 12.70
N ASP A 537 20.07 26.20 11.55
CA ASP A 537 19.94 24.75 11.28
C ASP A 537 20.98 24.17 10.29
N ILE A 538 21.69 25.02 9.53
CA ILE A 538 22.68 24.56 8.53
C ILE A 538 24.05 24.24 9.16
N LEU A 539 24.33 24.78 10.35
CA LEU A 539 25.69 24.88 10.89
C LEU A 539 25.97 23.97 12.10
N HIS A 540 24.99 23.17 12.53
CA HIS A 540 25.23 22.11 13.52
C HIS A 540 25.88 20.85 12.89
N ALA A 541 25.69 20.63 11.59
CA ALA A 541 26.24 19.45 10.89
C ALA A 541 27.39 19.79 9.93
N ALA A 542 27.38 20.97 9.29
CA ALA A 542 28.48 21.43 8.46
C ALA A 542 29.36 22.41 9.26
N LYS A 543 30.62 22.04 9.48
CA LYS A 543 31.60 22.90 10.17
C LYS A 543 31.85 24.26 9.44
N ALA A 544 31.42 24.36 8.17
CA ALA A 544 31.51 25.55 7.33
C ALA A 544 30.74 25.42 6.01
N VAL A 545 30.52 26.55 5.34
CA VAL A 545 30.03 26.66 3.96
C VAL A 545 31.22 26.96 3.04
N LYS A 546 31.42 26.17 1.98
CA LYS A 546 32.50 26.34 0.99
C LYS A 546 31.96 26.80 -0.36
N PHE A 547 32.62 27.75 -1.00
CA PHE A 547 32.31 28.32 -2.31
C PHE A 547 33.46 28.00 -3.29
N GLY A 548 33.16 27.39 -4.43
CA GLY A 548 34.19 26.89 -5.36
C GLY A 548 34.99 25.70 -4.81
N GLU A 549 36.12 25.36 -5.46
CA GLU A 549 37.08 24.37 -4.93
C GLU A 549 37.92 25.00 -3.81
N PHE A 550 37.31 25.10 -2.62
CA PHE A 550 37.95 25.75 -1.48
C PHE A 550 39.15 24.97 -0.94
N LEU A 551 40.31 25.61 -1.01
CA LEU A 551 41.56 25.23 -0.37
C LEU A 551 42.02 26.42 0.48
N THR A 552 42.09 26.24 1.80
CA THR A 552 42.55 27.28 2.74
C THR A 552 43.85 27.93 2.27
N GLY A 553 43.82 29.25 2.13
CA GLY A 553 44.92 30.11 1.70
C GLY A 553 45.27 30.04 0.21
N ILE A 554 44.54 29.25 -0.59
CA ILE A 554 44.91 28.96 -1.98
C ILE A 554 43.79 29.36 -2.94
N SER A 555 42.57 28.87 -2.73
CA SER A 555 41.48 29.13 -3.66
C SER A 555 40.10 28.99 -3.04
N GLY A 556 39.11 29.62 -3.65
CA GLY A 556 37.70 29.55 -3.28
C GLY A 556 37.33 30.36 -2.04
N GLY A 557 36.16 30.07 -1.50
CA GLY A 557 35.57 30.74 -0.36
C GLY A 557 35.14 29.78 0.74
N TYR A 558 35.15 30.23 1.98
CA TYR A 558 34.81 29.44 3.16
C TYR A 558 34.23 30.36 4.23
N ILE A 559 33.12 29.96 4.83
CA ILE A 559 32.55 30.63 6.00
C ILE A 559 32.34 29.56 7.06
N ASP A 560 33.06 29.63 8.18
CA ASP A 560 32.93 28.64 9.25
C ASP A 560 31.71 28.84 10.13
N LYS A 561 31.53 27.88 11.04
CA LYS A 561 30.42 27.87 11.97
C LYS A 561 30.34 29.06 12.93
N ASP A 562 31.45 29.77 13.11
CA ASP A 562 31.55 30.92 13.99
C ASP A 562 31.41 32.23 13.20
N GLY A 563 31.01 32.15 11.92
CA GLY A 563 30.81 33.28 11.02
C GLY A 563 32.11 33.85 10.45
N LYS A 564 33.24 33.15 10.56
CA LYS A 564 34.53 33.62 10.03
C LYS A 564 34.64 33.25 8.56
N MET A 565 34.90 34.27 7.75
CA MET A 565 34.96 34.16 6.30
C MET A 565 36.41 34.22 5.80
N GLU A 566 36.78 33.27 4.94
CA GLU A 566 38.00 33.24 4.15
C GLU A 566 37.60 33.17 2.67
N MET A 567 37.94 34.19 1.89
CA MET A 567 37.53 34.32 0.50
C MET A 567 38.71 34.78 -0.35
N GLU A 568 38.86 34.18 -1.53
CA GLU A 568 39.91 34.53 -2.49
C GLU A 568 39.75 35.96 -3.04
N GLU A 569 38.52 36.39 -3.36
CA GLU A 569 38.25 37.75 -3.84
C GLU A 569 36.80 38.17 -3.50
N GLY A 570 36.61 39.44 -3.13
CA GLY A 570 35.30 40.05 -2.95
C GLY A 570 35.19 41.36 -3.72
N ILE A 571 34.34 41.39 -4.76
CA ILE A 571 34.10 42.60 -5.57
C ILE A 571 32.81 43.27 -5.10
N PHE A 572 32.94 44.36 -4.35
CA PHE A 572 31.81 45.17 -3.89
C PHE A 572 31.64 46.39 -4.79
N ARG A 573 30.54 46.46 -5.54
CA ARG A 573 30.36 47.46 -6.61
C ARG A 573 29.81 48.81 -6.14
N LYS A 574 29.32 48.92 -4.91
CA LYS A 574 28.77 50.17 -4.37
C LYS A 574 29.41 50.55 -3.03
N ARG A 575 29.12 49.81 -1.94
CA ARG A 575 29.58 50.18 -0.59
C ARG A 575 29.75 48.94 0.29
N VAL A 576 30.66 48.99 1.26
CA VAL A 576 30.81 48.02 2.36
C VAL A 576 30.76 48.80 3.67
N PHE A 577 29.83 48.44 4.57
CA PHE A 577 29.76 48.99 5.91
C PHE A 577 30.12 47.89 6.90
N VAL A 578 31.18 48.08 7.67
CA VAL A 578 31.62 47.13 8.70
C VAL A 578 32.07 47.91 9.94
N PRO A 579 31.89 47.35 11.16
CA PRO A 579 32.31 48.04 12.39
C PRO A 579 33.82 48.32 12.45
N GLU A 580 34.65 47.43 11.89
CA GLU A 580 36.10 47.57 11.82
C GLU A 580 36.65 46.76 10.63
N ILE A 581 37.59 47.31 9.85
CA ILE A 581 38.44 46.55 8.92
C ILE A 581 39.81 46.45 9.56
N ALA A 582 40.10 45.31 10.21
CA ALA A 582 41.39 45.06 10.83
C ALA A 582 42.36 44.44 9.81
N TYR A 583 43.20 45.26 9.18
CA TYR A 583 44.34 44.81 8.37
C TYR A 583 45.63 45.27 9.06
N ASN A 584 46.46 44.36 9.56
CA ASN A 584 47.76 44.69 10.18
C ASN A 584 47.74 45.80 11.25
N ARG A 585 47.01 45.58 12.36
CA ARG A 585 47.18 46.22 13.71
C ARG A 585 47.65 47.68 13.78
N VAL A 586 47.12 48.54 12.92
CA VAL A 586 47.02 49.99 13.08
C VAL A 586 45.87 50.43 12.17
N THR A 587 44.82 51.00 12.74
CA THR A 587 43.85 51.79 11.96
C THR A 587 44.49 53.16 11.77
N TYR A 588 45.11 53.38 10.61
CA TYR A 588 45.67 54.70 10.28
C TYR A 588 44.63 55.49 9.48
N PHE A 589 44.23 56.63 10.03
CA PHE A 589 43.50 57.63 9.29
C PHE A 589 44.49 58.69 8.82
N LYS A 590 44.63 58.86 7.50
CA LYS A 590 45.47 59.91 6.90
C LYS A 590 44.54 60.99 6.37
N GLY A 591 44.40 62.10 7.09
CA GLY A 591 43.50 63.19 6.65
C GLY A 591 42.83 63.94 7.80
N ARG A 592 41.58 64.35 7.55
CA ARG A 592 40.67 64.99 8.50
C ARG A 592 39.33 64.25 8.65
N MET A 593 38.92 63.92 9.88
CA MET A 593 37.63 63.28 10.18
C MET A 593 36.71 64.27 10.88
N CYS A 594 35.50 64.45 10.36
CA CYS A 594 34.50 65.39 10.91
C CYS A 594 33.31 64.63 11.50
N ALA A 595 32.85 65.03 12.69
CA ALA A 595 31.61 64.58 13.29
C ALA A 595 30.73 65.80 13.63
N SER A 596 29.51 65.85 13.10
CA SER A 596 28.63 67.01 13.22
C SER A 596 27.16 66.61 13.22
N PRO A 597 26.24 67.47 13.71
CA PRO A 597 24.80 67.18 13.73
C PRO A 597 24.21 66.91 12.34
N GLY A 598 24.73 67.56 11.29
CA GLY A 598 24.31 67.33 9.91
C GLY A 598 24.93 66.12 9.23
N GLY A 599 26.00 65.56 9.83
CA GLY A 599 26.79 64.48 9.25
C GLY A 599 27.46 64.90 7.94
N GLY A 600 27.46 63.99 6.97
CA GLY A 600 27.94 64.27 5.63
C GLY A 600 27.23 63.40 4.59
N CYS A 601 27.40 63.74 3.31
CA CYS A 601 26.88 62.95 2.20
C CYS A 601 27.95 62.77 1.12
N THR A 602 27.78 61.74 0.29
CA THR A 602 28.58 61.58 -0.93
C THR A 602 27.73 62.02 -2.11
N VAL A 603 28.28 62.88 -2.97
CA VAL A 603 27.61 63.31 -4.20
C VAL A 603 27.50 62.12 -5.14
N LYS A 604 26.27 61.68 -5.43
CA LYS A 604 26.02 60.65 -6.44
C LYS A 604 26.06 61.26 -7.83
N GLU A 605 25.27 62.32 -8.01
CA GLU A 605 25.11 63.05 -9.26
C GLU A 605 24.98 64.54 -8.95
N TRP A 606 25.44 65.40 -9.86
CA TRP A 606 25.26 66.84 -9.75
C TRP A 606 24.95 67.47 -11.10
N THR A 607 24.31 68.63 -11.08
CA THR A 607 23.96 69.41 -12.28
C THR A 607 24.33 70.87 -12.08
N ASP A 608 25.02 71.45 -13.07
CA ASP A 608 25.30 72.89 -13.15
C ASP A 608 24.02 73.62 -13.56
N ASN A 609 23.51 74.49 -12.70
CA ASN A 609 22.28 75.23 -12.97
C ASN A 609 22.53 76.46 -13.89
N GLY A 610 23.80 76.76 -14.23
CA GLY A 610 24.18 77.84 -15.14
C GLY A 610 24.24 79.23 -14.50
N ASP A 611 23.86 79.37 -13.23
CA ASP A 611 23.88 80.61 -12.44
C ASP A 611 24.98 80.63 -11.35
N GLY A 612 25.85 79.62 -11.35
CA GLY A 612 26.88 79.41 -10.32
C GLY A 612 26.43 78.57 -9.13
N SER A 613 25.19 78.06 -9.14
CA SER A 613 24.70 77.06 -8.20
C SER A 613 24.67 75.65 -8.81
N TYR A 614 24.72 74.65 -7.94
CA TYR A 614 24.76 73.24 -8.33
C TYR A 614 23.70 72.44 -7.60
N THR A 615 22.87 71.70 -8.33
CA THR A 615 21.91 70.77 -7.76
C THR A 615 22.60 69.44 -7.50
N ILE A 616 22.52 68.95 -6.26
CA ILE A 616 23.19 67.76 -5.77
C ILE A 616 22.16 66.68 -5.45
N THR A 617 22.37 65.50 -6.03
CA THR A 617 21.70 64.28 -5.61
C THR A 617 22.70 63.47 -4.78
N PRO A 618 22.53 63.38 -3.45
CA PRO A 618 23.37 62.56 -2.59
C PRO A 618 23.11 61.06 -2.79
N ASP A 619 24.11 60.23 -2.53
CA ASP A 619 24.01 58.77 -2.61
C ASP A 619 23.28 58.20 -1.37
N LEU A 620 21.97 58.42 -1.30
CA LEU A 620 21.11 57.97 -0.19
C LEU A 620 20.33 56.70 -0.56
N THR A 621 19.96 55.89 0.45
CA THR A 621 19.01 54.78 0.28
C THR A 621 17.57 55.24 0.51
N ASP A 622 16.58 54.41 0.19
CA ASP A 622 15.16 54.76 0.39
C ASP A 622 14.82 55.05 1.85
N ALA A 623 15.51 54.40 2.79
CA ALA A 623 15.35 54.59 4.23
C ALA A 623 16.03 55.87 4.77
N ASP A 624 16.98 56.45 4.04
CA ASP A 624 17.73 57.63 4.49
C ASP A 624 16.98 58.91 4.13
N GLY A 625 16.77 59.79 5.10
CA GLY A 625 16.32 61.16 4.84
C GLY A 625 17.46 62.04 4.35
N LEU A 626 17.16 63.10 3.60
CA LEU A 626 18.13 64.14 3.29
C LEU A 626 18.49 64.90 4.58
N SER A 627 19.78 64.91 4.96
CA SER A 627 20.25 65.52 6.21
C SER A 627 20.88 66.91 6.05
N GLN A 628 20.94 67.42 4.82
CA GLN A 628 21.44 68.75 4.49
C GLN A 628 20.31 69.77 4.59
N PHE A 629 20.55 70.83 5.36
CA PHE A 629 19.61 71.89 5.62
C PHE A 629 20.08 73.17 4.91
N VAL A 630 19.13 74.06 4.65
CA VAL A 630 19.44 75.40 4.12
C VAL A 630 20.46 76.06 5.03
N ASP A 631 21.44 76.73 4.43
CA ASP A 631 22.56 77.40 5.06
C ASP A 631 23.62 76.52 5.70
N ASP A 632 23.54 75.20 5.54
CA ASP A 632 24.63 74.31 5.95
C ASP A 632 25.91 74.65 5.17
N ILE A 633 27.01 74.70 5.90
CA ILE A 633 28.36 74.84 5.37
C ILE A 633 28.90 73.43 5.15
N LEU A 634 29.11 73.06 3.90
CA LEU A 634 29.65 71.77 3.50
C LEU A 634 31.10 71.92 3.10
N THR A 635 31.99 71.25 3.82
CA THR A 635 33.43 71.23 3.54
C THR A 635 33.85 69.89 2.97
N THR A 636 34.75 69.93 2.00
CA THR A 636 35.39 68.75 1.42
C THR A 636 36.86 69.05 1.12
N TYR A 637 37.65 67.99 0.96
CA TYR A 637 39.01 68.08 0.49
C TYR A 637 39.11 67.21 -0.77
N PHE A 638 39.17 67.85 -1.93
CA PHE A 638 39.10 67.16 -3.20
C PHE A 638 40.38 67.39 -4.01
N VAL A 639 40.73 66.41 -4.85
CA VAL A 639 41.95 66.50 -5.64
C VAL A 639 41.77 67.55 -6.72
N THR A 640 42.62 68.55 -6.71
CA THR A 640 42.70 69.54 -7.79
C THR A 640 43.77 69.12 -8.78
N LYS A 641 43.57 69.52 -10.04
CA LYS A 641 44.53 69.31 -11.12
C LYS A 641 45.15 70.65 -11.51
N ASN A 642 46.42 70.63 -11.89
CA ASN A 642 47.06 71.80 -12.48
C ASN A 642 46.53 72.04 -13.91
N ALA A 643 46.94 73.14 -14.52
CA ALA A 643 46.54 73.51 -15.89
C ALA A 643 46.93 72.50 -16.98
N GLU A 644 47.77 71.50 -16.66
CA GLU A 644 48.19 70.41 -17.54
C GLU A 644 47.41 69.11 -17.28
N ASP A 645 46.30 69.22 -16.54
CA ASP A 645 45.38 68.14 -16.16
C ASP A 645 46.03 67.03 -15.30
N LYS A 646 47.13 67.35 -14.60
CA LYS A 646 47.81 66.46 -13.64
C LYS A 646 47.38 66.77 -12.22
N LEU A 647 47.17 65.73 -11.40
CA LEU A 647 46.78 65.87 -9.99
C LEU A 647 47.84 66.70 -9.23
N GLN A 648 47.41 67.82 -8.64
CA GLN A 648 48.27 68.82 -7.99
C GLN A 648 48.19 68.77 -6.45
N GLY A 649 47.29 67.96 -5.90
CA GLY A 649 47.11 67.79 -4.46
C GLY A 649 45.63 67.90 -4.08
N PHE A 650 45.34 67.94 -2.78
CA PHE A 650 43.98 68.14 -2.28
C PHE A 650 43.80 69.60 -1.88
N GLU A 651 42.70 70.22 -2.32
CA GLU A 651 42.30 71.56 -1.93
C GLU A 651 41.06 71.49 -1.04
N GLU A 652 41.00 72.37 -0.03
CA GLU A 652 39.80 72.55 0.80
C GLU A 652 38.76 73.32 0.00
N MET A 653 37.66 72.66 -0.33
CA MET A 653 36.53 73.30 -1.01
C MET A 653 35.36 73.40 -0.03
N LYS A 654 34.67 74.53 -0.08
CA LYS A 654 33.51 74.80 0.78
C LYS A 654 32.33 75.27 -0.05
N PHE A 655 31.17 74.78 0.32
CA PHE A 655 29.89 75.07 -0.31
C PHE A 655 28.85 75.45 0.76
N ARG A 656 27.86 76.25 0.37
CA ARG A 656 26.70 76.59 1.19
C ARG A 656 25.47 76.02 0.53
N VAL A 657 24.66 75.28 1.29
CA VAL A 657 23.35 74.83 0.84
C VAL A 657 22.41 76.03 0.76
N THR A 658 21.81 76.28 -0.40
CA THR A 658 20.89 77.40 -0.62
C THR A 658 19.42 76.97 -0.62
N SER A 659 19.14 75.72 -0.96
CA SER A 659 17.80 75.12 -0.85
C SER A 659 17.90 73.59 -0.73
N ALA A 660 16.88 72.96 -0.15
CA ALA A 660 16.78 71.50 -0.01
C ALA A 660 15.36 71.03 -0.32
N ASP A 661 15.25 69.98 -1.14
CA ASP A 661 14.01 69.24 -1.38
C ASP A 661 14.09 67.87 -0.70
N TYR A 662 13.43 67.76 0.45
CA TYR A 662 13.43 66.53 1.26
C TYR A 662 12.59 65.40 0.65
N THR A 663 11.69 65.70 -0.29
CA THR A 663 10.88 64.68 -0.98
C THR A 663 11.67 64.08 -2.14
N ALA A 664 12.27 64.92 -2.98
CA ALA A 664 13.19 64.49 -4.04
C ALA A 664 14.53 64.00 -3.48
N LYS A 665 14.83 64.33 -2.21
CA LYS A 665 16.09 64.08 -1.50
C LYS A 665 17.29 64.71 -2.22
N THR A 666 17.12 65.93 -2.73
CA THR A 666 18.18 66.71 -3.40
C THR A 666 18.37 68.07 -2.72
N PHE A 667 19.53 68.70 -2.91
CA PHE A 667 19.77 70.05 -2.41
C PHE A 667 20.58 70.87 -3.41
N VAL A 668 20.42 72.19 -3.38
CA VAL A 668 21.19 73.12 -4.20
C VAL A 668 22.26 73.76 -3.32
N MET A 669 23.48 73.87 -3.84
CA MET A 669 24.57 74.54 -3.15
C MET A 669 25.34 75.49 -4.04
N THR A 670 25.95 76.52 -3.44
CA THR A 670 26.85 77.46 -4.09
C THR A 670 28.25 77.37 -3.47
N PRO A 671 29.32 77.50 -4.27
CA PRO A 671 30.68 77.50 -3.74
C PRO A 671 30.94 78.77 -2.94
N LYS A 672 31.95 78.73 -2.08
CA LYS A 672 32.43 79.91 -1.34
C LYS A 672 32.68 81.08 -2.31
N PRO A 673 32.17 82.29 -2.03
CA PRO A 673 32.36 83.45 -2.90
C PRO A 673 33.84 83.71 -3.21
N GLY A 674 34.14 84.01 -4.48
CA GLY A 674 35.51 84.26 -4.95
C GLY A 674 36.27 83.01 -5.40
N THR A 675 35.60 81.86 -5.48
CA THR A 675 36.16 80.60 -5.99
C THR A 675 35.41 80.14 -7.23
N ASP A 676 36.07 79.37 -8.11
CA ASP A 676 35.48 78.74 -9.29
C ASP A 676 35.20 77.24 -9.07
N TRP A 677 35.11 76.85 -7.79
CA TRP A 677 34.94 75.48 -7.34
C TRP A 677 33.63 74.86 -7.84
N LYS A 678 33.75 73.63 -8.36
CA LYS A 678 32.61 72.82 -8.82
C LYS A 678 32.53 71.51 -8.02
N PRO A 679 31.33 70.98 -7.78
CA PRO A 679 31.20 69.64 -7.24
C PRO A 679 31.74 68.59 -8.22
N GLY A 680 32.10 67.43 -7.70
CA GLY A 680 32.46 66.25 -8.48
C GLY A 680 31.62 65.06 -8.03
N GLU A 681 31.38 64.11 -8.94
CA GLU A 681 30.81 62.83 -8.54
C GLU A 681 31.75 62.14 -7.53
N SER A 682 31.17 61.43 -6.56
CA SER A 682 31.88 60.81 -5.43
C SER A 682 32.58 61.78 -4.47
N MET A 683 32.38 63.09 -4.61
CA MET A 683 32.84 64.07 -3.62
C MET A 683 32.12 63.85 -2.28
N VAL A 684 32.89 63.76 -1.20
CA VAL A 684 32.33 63.60 0.16
C VAL A 684 32.23 64.98 0.80
N LEU A 685 31.01 65.40 1.11
CA LEU A 685 30.69 66.68 1.71
C LEU A 685 30.36 66.48 3.19
N ALA A 686 31.14 67.09 4.08
CA ALA A 686 30.89 67.07 5.53
C ALA A 686 30.27 68.40 5.98
N GLN A 687 29.23 68.36 6.80
CA GLN A 687 28.64 69.55 7.39
C GLN A 687 29.54 70.06 8.51
N THR A 688 30.04 71.29 8.37
CA THR A 688 31.03 71.93 9.26
C THR A 688 30.54 73.31 9.71
N GLY A 689 29.25 73.41 10.04
CA GLY A 689 28.62 74.66 10.43
C GLY A 689 27.34 74.98 9.65
N ASN A 690 26.69 76.07 10.04
CA ASN A 690 25.51 76.59 9.36
C ASN A 690 25.47 78.12 9.57
N PHE A 691 25.13 78.90 8.54
CA PHE A 691 25.12 80.37 8.64
C PHE A 691 24.03 80.93 9.55
N THR A 692 22.94 80.21 9.78
CA THR A 692 21.73 80.73 10.43
C THR A 692 21.21 79.84 11.56
N ASP A 693 21.28 78.52 11.43
CA ASP A 693 20.81 77.56 12.43
C ASP A 693 21.88 77.28 13.51
N GLU A 694 21.65 77.79 14.72
CA GLU A 694 22.58 77.66 15.86
C GLU A 694 22.79 76.20 16.29
N ASP A 695 21.77 75.34 16.19
CA ASP A 695 21.89 73.93 16.59
C ASP A 695 22.82 73.12 15.67
N ARG A 696 23.12 73.68 14.49
CA ARG A 696 23.98 73.08 13.46
C ARG A 696 25.35 73.76 13.36
N GLN A 697 25.65 74.70 14.25
CA GLN A 697 26.92 75.43 14.27
C GLN A 697 28.02 74.74 15.09
N THR A 698 27.86 73.47 15.42
CA THR A 698 28.86 72.67 16.14
C THR A 698 29.37 71.51 15.31
N TYR A 699 30.67 71.20 15.43
CA TYR A 699 31.26 69.99 14.88
C TYR A 699 32.60 69.66 15.56
N ILE A 700 33.04 68.41 15.44
CA ILE A 700 34.31 67.90 15.93
C ILE A 700 35.19 67.53 14.73
N LEU A 701 36.43 67.99 14.73
CA LEU A 701 37.40 67.70 13.68
C LEU A 701 38.65 67.03 14.24
N ILE A 702 38.96 65.82 13.78
CA ILE A 702 40.24 65.14 14.02
C ILE A 702 41.14 65.42 12.81
N ASP A 703 42.23 66.16 13.01
CA ASP A 703 43.16 66.61 11.96
C ASP A 703 44.57 66.05 12.20
N THR A 704 45.08 65.33 11.20
CA THR A 704 46.43 64.75 11.17
C THR A 704 47.31 65.30 10.03
N VAL A 705 46.84 66.31 9.27
CA VAL A 705 47.55 66.83 8.09
C VAL A 705 48.35 68.10 8.38
N ASN A 706 49.34 68.39 7.53
CA ASN A 706 50.13 69.63 7.57
C ASN A 706 50.83 69.92 8.91
N GLY A 707 51.11 68.87 9.69
CA GLY A 707 51.77 68.95 11.00
C GLY A 707 50.82 69.15 12.18
N ASN A 708 49.51 69.16 11.94
CA ASN A 708 48.50 69.00 12.99
C ASN A 708 48.42 67.52 13.41
N ASN A 709 48.07 67.31 14.67
CA ASN A 709 47.70 66.02 15.24
C ASN A 709 46.78 66.30 16.44
N CYS A 710 45.54 66.70 16.15
CA CYS A 710 44.61 67.19 17.16
C CYS A 710 43.15 66.82 16.87
N ILE A 711 42.34 66.81 17.94
CA ILE A 711 40.88 66.77 17.92
C ILE A 711 40.37 68.13 18.37
N THR A 712 39.61 68.83 17.53
CA THR A 712 39.07 70.17 17.81
C THR A 712 37.55 70.11 17.93
N PHE A 713 37.01 70.80 18.93
CA PHE A 713 35.59 70.99 19.13
C PHE A 713 35.23 72.42 18.74
N PHE A 714 34.41 72.56 17.71
CA PHE A 714 33.91 73.83 17.21
C PHE A 714 32.50 74.09 17.71
N ASP A 715 32.21 75.36 17.96
CA ASP A 715 30.90 75.87 18.32
C ASP A 715 30.70 77.25 17.69
N HIS A 716 29.45 77.65 17.48
CA HIS A 716 29.07 78.87 16.76
C HIS A 716 29.71 79.00 15.36
N ALA A 717 30.04 77.90 14.68
CA ALA A 717 30.64 77.87 13.34
C ALA A 717 29.66 78.33 12.24
N ASN A 718 29.45 79.64 12.17
CA ASN A 718 28.51 80.31 11.26
C ASN A 718 29.19 81.12 10.14
N THR A 719 30.48 80.91 9.96
CA THR A 719 31.29 81.56 8.93
C THR A 719 31.97 80.50 8.06
N TRP A 720 32.35 80.88 6.84
CA TRP A 720 33.04 79.97 5.92
C TRP A 720 34.32 79.38 6.53
N ASP A 721 35.09 80.19 7.25
CA ASP A 721 36.30 79.75 7.95
C ASP A 721 36.14 80.09 9.44
N PRO A 722 36.12 79.07 10.32
CA PRO A 722 35.97 79.31 11.74
C PRO A 722 37.14 80.10 12.32
N GLU A 723 36.80 81.15 13.05
CA GLU A 723 37.71 81.98 13.82
C GLU A 723 38.22 81.22 15.05
N PRO A 724 39.36 81.64 15.63
CA PRO A 724 39.81 81.11 16.90
C PRO A 724 38.76 81.20 18.01
N ALA A 725 37.82 82.16 17.96
CA ALA A 725 36.72 82.27 18.90
C ALA A 725 35.80 81.03 18.89
N GLN A 726 35.57 80.44 17.71
CA GLN A 726 34.67 79.30 17.48
C GLN A 726 35.32 77.94 17.80
N GLU A 727 36.63 77.91 18.10
CA GLU A 727 37.32 76.71 18.59
C GLU A 727 37.27 76.64 20.12
N MET A 728 36.22 76.03 20.66
CA MET A 728 35.95 76.02 22.11
C MET A 728 36.96 75.20 22.91
N SER A 729 37.44 74.10 22.32
CA SER A 729 38.52 73.31 22.88
C SER A 729 39.21 72.45 21.83
N TRP A 730 40.44 72.02 22.10
CA TRP A 730 41.07 70.94 21.35
C TRP A 730 42.06 70.15 22.21
N ILE A 731 42.31 68.92 21.79
CA ILE A 731 43.31 68.03 22.37
C ILE A 731 44.29 67.66 21.26
N GLY A 732 45.58 67.77 21.51
CA GLY A 732 46.66 67.49 20.58
C GLY A 732 47.30 68.74 19.95
N LYS A 733 48.25 68.52 19.05
CA LYS A 733 49.09 69.56 18.45
C LYS A 733 48.38 70.26 17.29
N LYS A 734 48.29 71.58 17.37
CA LYS A 734 47.99 72.45 16.22
C LYS A 734 49.24 73.25 15.86
N LYS A 735 49.82 72.99 14.70
CA LYS A 735 51.09 73.60 14.27
C LYS A 735 50.88 75.05 13.84
N GLY A 736 51.74 75.96 14.29
CA GLY A 736 51.70 77.39 13.99
C GLY A 736 50.57 78.14 14.69
N ARG A 737 49.95 77.56 15.72
CA ARG A 737 48.77 78.15 16.37
C ARG A 737 49.18 79.02 17.55
N THR A 738 48.60 80.21 17.63
CA THR A 738 48.76 81.12 18.77
C THR A 738 47.39 81.48 19.33
N VAL A 739 47.23 81.38 20.66
CA VAL A 739 46.00 81.80 21.35
C VAL A 739 46.37 82.82 22.41
N HIS A 740 45.78 84.02 22.31
CA HIS A 740 46.07 85.16 23.19
C HIS A 740 47.58 85.44 23.39
N GLY A 741 48.38 85.29 22.32
CA GLY A 741 49.83 85.52 22.33
C GLY A 741 50.68 84.32 22.78
N ILE A 742 50.06 83.22 23.21
CA ILE A 742 50.75 82.00 23.62
C ILE A 742 50.89 81.04 22.43
N PRO A 743 52.10 80.63 22.03
CA PRO A 743 52.30 79.63 20.99
C PRO A 743 51.87 78.25 21.51
N ALA A 744 50.84 77.68 20.88
CA ALA A 744 50.20 76.44 21.29
C ALA A 744 50.86 75.18 20.69
N ASP A 745 51.95 75.33 19.93
CA ASP A 745 52.64 74.27 19.18
C ASP A 745 53.10 73.07 20.03
N ASN A 746 53.28 73.28 21.34
CA ASN A 746 53.76 72.27 22.29
C ASN A 746 52.72 71.90 23.37
N TYR A 747 51.48 72.37 23.28
CA TYR A 747 50.45 72.06 24.26
C TYR A 747 49.60 70.86 23.81
N SER A 748 49.29 69.98 24.75
CA SER A 748 48.52 68.76 24.52
C SER A 748 47.01 68.96 24.63
N ALA A 749 46.52 70.04 25.25
CA ALA A 749 45.12 70.40 25.25
C ALA A 749 44.89 71.88 25.58
N VAL A 750 43.81 72.45 25.03
CA VAL A 750 43.31 73.79 25.36
C VAL A 750 41.80 73.72 25.56
N PHE A 751 41.29 74.22 26.69
CA PHE A 751 39.87 74.22 27.05
C PHE A 751 39.44 75.62 27.49
N ARG A 752 38.29 76.12 27.02
CA ARG A 752 37.77 77.47 27.38
C ARG A 752 36.70 77.48 28.46
N HIS A 753 35.77 76.52 28.45
CA HIS A 753 34.68 76.43 29.42
C HIS A 753 34.68 75.04 30.05
N VAL A 754 35.52 74.86 31.07
CA VAL A 754 35.66 73.58 31.78
C VAL A 754 35.14 73.69 33.19
N ILE A 755 34.27 72.75 33.59
CA ILE A 755 33.89 72.54 34.98
C ILE A 755 34.63 71.29 35.46
N MET A 756 35.51 71.46 36.44
CA MET A 756 36.22 70.36 37.08
C MET A 756 35.72 70.20 38.52
N SER A 757 35.45 68.98 38.97
CA SER A 757 35.10 68.68 40.36
C SER A 757 35.99 67.57 40.90
N GLY A 758 36.50 67.73 42.13
CA GLY A 758 37.48 66.84 42.74
C GLY A 758 38.68 67.60 43.30
N LYS A 759 39.72 66.87 43.72
CA LYS A 759 41.02 67.47 44.05
C LYS A 759 41.87 67.51 42.78
N ILE A 760 42.22 68.70 42.32
CA ILE A 760 43.12 68.88 41.18
C ILE A 760 44.51 69.12 41.75
N PHE A 761 45.48 68.35 41.28
CA PHE A 761 46.88 68.54 41.61
C PHE A 761 47.63 68.83 40.32
N GLN A 762 48.43 69.89 40.33
CA GLN A 762 49.46 70.10 39.33
C GLN A 762 50.74 69.48 39.86
N VAL A 763 51.35 68.65 39.04
CA VAL A 763 52.64 68.03 39.33
C VAL A 763 53.67 68.76 38.50
N ASP A 764 54.72 69.24 39.15
CA ASP A 764 55.91 69.69 38.44
C ASP A 764 56.67 68.46 37.96
N ASP A 765 56.81 68.30 36.64
CA ASP A 765 57.44 67.12 36.03
C ASP A 765 58.94 66.99 36.38
N ILE A 766 59.59 68.05 36.87
CA ILE A 766 61.00 68.06 37.25
C ILE A 766 61.16 67.67 38.73
N THR A 767 60.36 68.25 39.62
CA THR A 767 60.48 67.97 41.07
C THR A 767 59.64 66.79 41.53
N GLY A 768 58.61 66.41 40.77
CA GLY A 768 57.63 65.38 41.12
C GLY A 768 56.66 65.80 42.24
N GLU A 769 56.73 67.06 42.70
CA GLU A 769 55.85 67.55 43.75
C GLU A 769 54.47 67.89 43.19
N ALA A 770 53.45 67.31 43.81
CA ALA A 770 52.05 67.60 43.53
C ALA A 770 51.58 68.73 44.46
N PHE A 771 51.24 69.89 43.90
CA PHE A 771 50.54 70.93 44.64
C PHE A 771 49.09 71.03 44.19
N ARG A 772 48.20 71.29 45.13
CA ARG A 772 46.77 71.37 44.87
C ARG A 772 46.47 72.71 44.18
N VAL A 773 45.83 72.66 43.01
CA VAL A 773 45.41 73.82 42.20
C VAL A 773 44.03 74.30 42.61
#